data_AF-A0A372E3W2-F1
#
_entry.id   AF-A0A372E3W2-F1
#
_cell.length_a   1.000
_cell.length_b   1.000
_cell.length_c   1.000
_cell.angle_alpha   90.00
_cell.angle_beta   90.00
_cell.angle_gamma   90.00
#
_symmetry.space_group_name_H-M   'P 1'
#
loop_
_entity.id
_entity.type
_entity.pdbx_description
1 polymer ?
#
loop_
_entity_poly.entity_id
_entity_poly.type
_entity_poly.pdbx_seq_one_letter_code
_entity_poly.pdbx_strand_id
1 'polypeptide(L)'
;MKKINHVLNFLSQKSIIAFFFLVCCAILLHQPFEDLASKILVQPLFSKIEKRTINDVVFGLIALASLLMLRKHKQYVASGPLATSSALAVALYLCYRLFSERWSFTHYSVASNLAYADTFLAYPAVYMGLWFRSRYNRRTLTLGSVHLATDEPIRTADSDALGYQDYAATVATYINKSSFNHSFAIGVNGAWGSGKTSFINLIKERIDSDDTILIDFSSWNSTTPNAVVTDFFDTVQEAIAPYYSSLAQLLRSYSEKLISINDSDITKSIKSTITLVAGESSIKELYKQINKALSKINKRIVIFIDDLDRSDKSEILEVIRLIRNNADFYNTFFVVAYDRNYVLEALSQQNIHNHTKFLEKIFQLEINLPYYKAERLLLHLESQLAKLFPNHYDSVIKPAIKSDSYRSNTAAIHHLENIREVTRFSNSLSLNLSKLLNEVDIVDFMNIEIIRMKYPVIYELLFKKSHIFLSTKDTYVQYSKARYKLATEEKTGKYLIENYIIDNPNLSINKNDITQIIKLLSDIFTDSYINSYSSSVLSIAFPSNFRKYSTYALLEDNLSEVAFSRARASEQHVFNQSIEEWCAKGLSWEIRQRFLDIHQFDDREDFEKIITTIFNFANTPYPEHLSQVFGTLNGYDKDDLRNKISDHENRISNKYYSKDKVAYQEFIRNLFLSAKHPFRFESDFIESINSYFSDGFPLATEESHSIALGYFNQHCNVSESLTRDTWELYHNCKYKSWSRHGSTIHEEGRKTIEGSRSIFIEFIKTKVYTDFIRDITNKEHRSMDEKYTVSDIVTDIFGSWNDFKPLVHNNKDLNSFTSLFSDFYDKFVENNYKPIAYDFQGHKDS
;
A
#
# COMPACT_ATOMS: atom_id res chain seq x y z
N MET A 1 -38.20 -21.98 -29.12
CA MET A 1 -37.72 -23.08 -28.25
C MET A 1 -37.27 -22.62 -26.86
N LYS A 2 -36.30 -21.69 -26.67
CA LYS A 2 -35.85 -21.24 -25.33
C LYS A 2 -36.95 -20.75 -24.38
N LYS A 3 -37.94 -19.96 -24.84
CA LYS A 3 -39.08 -19.52 -24.00
C LYS A 3 -40.01 -20.68 -23.59
N ILE A 4 -40.19 -21.68 -24.45
CA ILE A 4 -41.03 -22.86 -24.16
C ILE A 4 -40.31 -23.78 -23.17
N ASN A 5 -39.00 -24.01 -23.34
CA ASN A 5 -38.19 -24.74 -22.36
C ASN A 5 -38.16 -24.02 -21.00
N HIS A 6 -38.17 -22.69 -20.99
CA HIS A 6 -38.21 -21.94 -19.72
C HIS A 6 -39.54 -22.09 -18.99
N VAL A 7 -40.66 -22.16 -19.73
CA VAL A 7 -42.00 -22.42 -19.19
C VAL A 7 -42.15 -23.88 -18.75
N LEU A 8 -41.63 -24.83 -19.53
CA LEU A 8 -41.62 -26.25 -19.17
C LEU A 8 -40.73 -26.53 -17.95
N ASN A 9 -39.55 -25.91 -17.86
CA ASN A 9 -38.70 -25.99 -16.66
C ASN A 9 -39.31 -25.29 -15.44
N PHE A 10 -40.13 -24.27 -15.65
CA PHE A 10 -40.88 -23.64 -14.58
C PHE A 10 -42.01 -24.55 -14.09
N LEU A 11 -42.79 -25.14 -15.00
CA LEU A 11 -43.88 -26.07 -14.67
C LEU A 11 -43.39 -27.42 -14.13
N SER A 12 -42.15 -27.83 -14.42
CA SER A 12 -41.55 -29.07 -13.91
C SER A 12 -40.93 -28.95 -12.52
N GLN A 13 -40.93 -27.74 -11.92
CA GLN A 13 -40.47 -27.59 -10.54
C GLN A 13 -41.40 -28.32 -9.58
N LYS A 14 -40.82 -29.21 -8.76
CA LYS A 14 -41.56 -30.03 -7.77
C LYS A 14 -42.50 -29.20 -6.89
N SER A 15 -42.13 -27.96 -6.55
CA SER A 15 -42.95 -27.05 -5.74
C SER A 15 -44.22 -26.57 -6.44
N ILE A 16 -44.17 -26.35 -7.76
CA ILE A 16 -45.32 -25.89 -8.56
C ILE A 16 -46.28 -27.05 -8.79
N ILE A 17 -45.75 -28.25 -9.09
CA ILE A 17 -46.56 -29.48 -9.19
C ILE A 17 -47.26 -29.77 -7.86
N ALA A 18 -46.53 -29.68 -6.74
CA ALA A 18 -47.11 -29.85 -5.41
C ALA A 18 -48.19 -28.79 -5.09
N PHE A 19 -47.99 -27.54 -5.51
CA PHE A 19 -49.00 -26.48 -5.35
C PHE A 19 -50.28 -26.79 -6.13
N PHE A 20 -50.18 -27.15 -7.41
CA PHE A 20 -51.34 -27.53 -8.21
C PHE A 20 -52.03 -28.78 -7.66
N PHE A 21 -51.26 -29.77 -7.20
CA PHE A 21 -51.80 -30.94 -6.54
C PHE A 21 -52.59 -30.57 -5.27
N LEU A 22 -52.03 -29.72 -4.40
CA LEU A 22 -52.71 -29.23 -3.20
C LEU A 22 -53.99 -28.43 -3.52
N VAL A 23 -53.97 -27.59 -4.56
CA VAL A 23 -55.16 -26.87 -5.04
C VAL A 23 -56.24 -27.84 -5.52
N CYS A 24 -55.86 -28.84 -6.34
CA CYS A 24 -56.80 -29.87 -6.80
C CYS A 24 -57.36 -30.69 -5.63
N CYS A 25 -56.54 -31.07 -4.66
CA CYS A 25 -56.99 -31.74 -3.44
C CYS A 25 -57.95 -30.87 -2.63
N ALA A 26 -57.68 -29.56 -2.48
CA ALA A 26 -58.56 -28.64 -1.77
C ALA A 26 -59.93 -28.51 -2.44
N ILE A 27 -59.98 -28.51 -3.78
CA ILE A 27 -61.25 -28.47 -4.53
C ILE A 27 -62.01 -29.80 -4.39
N LEU A 28 -61.33 -30.93 -4.61
CA LEU A 28 -61.96 -32.26 -4.61
C LEU A 28 -62.41 -32.71 -3.20
N LEU A 29 -61.69 -32.31 -2.15
CA LEU A 29 -61.94 -32.71 -0.76
C LEU A 29 -62.53 -31.58 0.11
N HIS A 30 -63.10 -30.55 -0.49
CA HIS A 30 -63.62 -29.37 0.23
C HIS A 30 -64.60 -29.74 1.36
N GLN A 31 -65.56 -30.64 1.13
CA GLN A 31 -66.54 -31.06 2.16
C GLN A 31 -65.90 -31.67 3.42
N PRO A 32 -65.05 -32.72 3.32
CA PRO A 32 -64.31 -33.23 4.48
C PRO A 32 -63.49 -32.16 5.22
N PHE A 33 -62.85 -31.25 4.48
CA PHE A 33 -62.08 -30.16 5.08
C PHE A 33 -62.98 -29.15 5.82
N GLU A 34 -64.13 -28.81 5.26
CA GLU A 34 -65.11 -27.91 5.88
C GLU A 34 -65.67 -28.50 7.18
N ASP A 35 -65.99 -29.79 7.21
CA ASP A 35 -66.51 -30.46 8.40
C ASP A 35 -65.44 -30.53 9.50
N LEU A 36 -64.20 -30.82 9.12
CA LEU A 36 -63.05 -30.81 10.04
C LEU A 36 -62.80 -29.40 10.60
N ALA A 37 -62.74 -28.39 9.74
CA ALA A 37 -62.55 -26.99 10.15
C ALA A 37 -63.70 -26.50 11.03
N SER A 38 -64.93 -26.91 10.73
CA SER A 38 -66.10 -26.57 11.54
C SER A 38 -66.00 -27.14 12.94
N LYS A 39 -65.56 -28.40 13.08
CA LYS A 39 -65.42 -29.09 14.36
C LYS A 39 -64.24 -28.58 15.19
N ILE A 40 -63.11 -28.28 14.56
CA ILE A 40 -61.86 -27.93 15.27
C ILE A 40 -61.74 -26.42 15.53
N LEU A 41 -62.17 -25.57 14.61
CA LEU A 41 -61.94 -24.12 14.67
C LEU A 41 -63.24 -23.33 14.79
N VAL A 42 -64.22 -23.57 13.91
CA VAL A 42 -65.39 -22.68 13.84
C VAL A 42 -66.30 -22.82 15.06
N GLN A 43 -66.75 -24.02 15.39
CA GLN A 43 -67.64 -24.25 16.54
C GLN A 43 -66.99 -23.91 17.89
N PRO A 44 -65.77 -24.37 18.24
CA PRO A 44 -65.22 -24.12 19.58
C PRO A 44 -64.70 -22.69 19.78
N LEU A 45 -64.26 -22.00 18.72
CA LEU A 45 -63.58 -20.71 18.79
C LEU A 45 -64.37 -19.59 18.10
N PHE A 46 -64.53 -19.64 16.77
CA PHE A 46 -65.08 -18.51 16.01
C PHE A 46 -66.56 -18.26 16.25
N SER A 47 -67.35 -19.30 16.51
CA SER A 47 -68.80 -19.18 16.77
C SER A 47 -69.12 -18.43 18.07
N LYS A 48 -68.16 -18.39 19.01
CA LYS A 48 -68.28 -17.69 20.30
C LYS A 48 -67.94 -16.20 20.21
N ILE A 49 -67.48 -15.73 19.04
CA ILE A 49 -67.13 -14.33 18.83
C ILE A 49 -68.41 -13.55 18.57
N GLU A 50 -68.80 -12.76 19.56
CA GLU A 50 -69.95 -11.86 19.49
C GLU A 50 -69.58 -10.48 18.96
N LYS A 51 -70.56 -9.79 18.36
CA LYS A 51 -70.43 -8.40 17.91
C LYS A 51 -70.41 -7.46 19.12
N ARG A 52 -69.20 -7.07 19.56
CA ARG A 52 -68.98 -6.17 20.71
C ARG A 52 -67.85 -5.19 20.42
N THR A 53 -67.96 -3.97 20.94
CA THR A 53 -66.94 -2.92 20.78
C THR A 53 -65.56 -3.32 21.33
N ILE A 54 -65.50 -4.13 22.39
CA ILE A 54 -64.23 -4.63 22.93
C ILE A 54 -63.53 -5.58 21.96
N ASN A 55 -64.29 -6.39 21.20
CA ASN A 55 -63.72 -7.28 20.18
C ASN A 55 -63.20 -6.47 19.00
N ASP A 56 -63.87 -5.37 18.61
CA ASP A 56 -63.38 -4.45 17.59
C ASP A 56 -61.97 -3.92 17.95
N VAL A 57 -61.75 -3.54 19.21
CA VAL A 57 -60.45 -3.05 19.68
C VAL A 57 -59.39 -4.15 19.65
N VAL A 58 -59.70 -5.35 20.15
CA VAL A 58 -58.74 -6.48 20.21
C VAL A 58 -58.30 -6.90 18.81
N PHE A 59 -59.24 -7.13 17.89
CA PHE A 59 -58.90 -7.51 16.52
C PHE A 59 -58.24 -6.35 15.75
N GLY A 60 -58.60 -5.10 16.04
CA GLY A 60 -57.90 -3.91 15.53
C GLY A 60 -56.43 -3.87 15.95
N LEU A 61 -56.12 -4.19 17.22
CA LEU A 61 -54.75 -4.27 17.71
C LEU A 61 -53.95 -5.40 17.07
N ILE A 62 -54.57 -6.56 16.78
CA ILE A 62 -53.92 -7.68 16.06
C ILE A 62 -53.57 -7.27 14.62
N ALA A 63 -54.49 -6.59 13.92
CA ALA A 63 -54.22 -6.05 12.59
C ALA A 63 -53.08 -5.02 12.63
N LEU A 64 -53.10 -4.10 13.60
CA LEU A 64 -52.07 -3.09 13.78
C LEU A 64 -50.70 -3.71 14.10
N ALA A 65 -50.63 -4.70 14.99
CA ALA A 65 -49.40 -5.42 15.30
C ALA A 65 -48.81 -6.11 14.06
N SER A 66 -49.67 -6.70 13.23
CA SER A 66 -49.28 -7.31 11.95
C SER A 66 -48.72 -6.25 10.98
N LEU A 67 -49.35 -5.08 10.90
CA LEU A 67 -48.86 -3.98 10.06
C LEU A 67 -47.55 -3.37 10.60
N LEU A 68 -47.36 -3.29 11.91
CA LEU A 68 -46.12 -2.79 12.53
C LEU A 68 -44.91 -3.69 12.21
N MET A 69 -45.11 -4.99 11.94
CA MET A 69 -44.05 -5.86 11.42
C MET A 69 -43.45 -5.35 10.10
N LEU A 70 -44.23 -4.77 9.19
CA LEU A 70 -43.71 -4.17 7.94
C LEU A 70 -42.69 -3.05 8.21
N ARG A 71 -42.88 -2.33 9.31
CA ARG A 71 -42.03 -1.18 9.67
C ARG A 71 -40.75 -1.62 10.38
N LYS A 72 -40.81 -2.66 11.22
CA LYS A 72 -39.65 -3.20 11.96
C LYS A 72 -38.71 -4.02 11.06
N HIS A 73 -39.24 -4.70 10.06
CA HIS A 73 -38.50 -5.67 9.24
C HIS A 73 -38.14 -5.14 7.83
N LYS A 74 -37.62 -3.92 7.73
CA LYS A 74 -37.26 -3.29 6.45
C LYS A 74 -36.21 -4.06 5.62
N GLN A 75 -35.42 -4.91 6.25
CA GLN A 75 -34.36 -5.73 5.64
C GLN A 75 -34.70 -7.23 5.60
N TYR A 76 -35.90 -7.63 6.06
CA TYR A 76 -36.28 -9.04 6.06
C TYR A 76 -36.64 -9.52 4.65
N VAL A 77 -36.03 -10.62 4.23
CA VAL A 77 -36.32 -11.28 2.95
C VAL A 77 -37.25 -12.45 3.24
N ALA A 78 -38.53 -12.29 2.87
CA ALA A 78 -39.51 -13.35 3.00
C ALA A 78 -39.17 -14.55 2.09
N SER A 79 -39.33 -15.77 2.60
CA SER A 79 -39.11 -16.99 1.84
C SER A 79 -40.19 -17.22 0.78
N GLY A 80 -39.78 -17.65 -0.43
CA GLY A 80 -40.69 -17.90 -1.55
C GLY A 80 -41.80 -18.94 -1.25
N PRO A 81 -41.48 -20.12 -0.70
CA PRO A 81 -42.50 -21.13 -0.35
C PRO A 81 -43.52 -20.64 0.68
N LEU A 82 -43.10 -19.77 1.60
CA LEU A 82 -43.99 -19.25 2.64
C LEU A 82 -44.87 -18.12 2.11
N ALA A 83 -44.39 -17.36 1.11
CA ALA A 83 -45.20 -16.41 0.37
C ALA A 83 -46.25 -17.10 -0.53
N THR A 84 -45.90 -18.21 -1.20
CA THR A 84 -46.85 -18.96 -2.04
C THR A 84 -47.92 -19.67 -1.22
N SER A 85 -47.57 -20.25 -0.08
CA SER A 85 -48.55 -20.82 0.87
C SER A 85 -49.44 -19.73 1.49
N SER A 86 -48.88 -18.56 1.82
CA SER A 86 -49.66 -17.39 2.26
C SER A 86 -50.65 -16.93 1.19
N ALA A 87 -50.25 -16.88 -0.08
CA ALA A 87 -51.12 -16.53 -1.19
C ALA A 87 -52.27 -17.54 -1.38
N LEU A 88 -51.96 -18.84 -1.26
CA LEU A 88 -52.96 -19.91 -1.32
C LEU A 88 -53.96 -19.79 -0.17
N ALA A 89 -53.49 -19.56 1.06
CA ALA A 89 -54.35 -19.41 2.23
C ALA A 89 -55.30 -18.22 2.09
N VAL A 90 -54.81 -17.08 1.57
CA VAL A 90 -55.63 -15.90 1.29
C VAL A 90 -56.65 -16.20 0.19
N ALA A 91 -56.25 -16.85 -0.90
CA ALA A 91 -57.15 -17.21 -2.00
C ALA A 91 -58.28 -18.15 -1.53
N LEU A 92 -57.94 -19.21 -0.77
CA LEU A 92 -58.91 -20.13 -0.19
C LEU A 92 -59.88 -19.40 0.74
N TYR A 93 -59.37 -18.56 1.64
CA TYR A 93 -60.22 -17.75 2.53
C TYR A 93 -61.20 -16.87 1.75
N LEU A 94 -60.72 -16.15 0.72
CA LEU A 94 -61.57 -15.28 -0.09
C LEU A 94 -62.64 -16.06 -0.86
N CYS A 95 -62.32 -17.27 -1.34
CA CYS A 95 -63.31 -18.15 -1.96
C CYS A 95 -64.46 -18.48 -0.99
N TYR A 96 -64.15 -18.84 0.25
CA TYR A 96 -65.15 -19.10 1.28
C TYR A 96 -65.90 -17.84 1.71
N ARG A 97 -65.21 -16.70 1.80
CA ARG A 97 -65.78 -15.42 2.23
C ARG A 97 -66.77 -14.83 1.21
N LEU A 98 -66.55 -15.05 -0.09
CA LEU A 98 -67.31 -14.43 -1.18
C LEU A 98 -68.31 -15.35 -1.89
N PHE A 99 -68.02 -16.66 -1.99
CA PHE A 99 -68.80 -17.58 -2.82
C PHE A 99 -69.42 -18.75 -2.05
N SER A 100 -69.07 -18.95 -0.77
CA SER A 100 -69.60 -20.05 0.03
C SER A 100 -70.64 -19.55 1.03
N GLU A 101 -71.76 -20.27 1.11
CA GLU A 101 -72.80 -20.05 2.12
C GLU A 101 -72.60 -20.93 3.38
N ARG A 102 -71.51 -21.70 3.44
CA ARG A 102 -71.27 -22.70 4.51
C ARG A 102 -71.12 -22.09 5.89
N TRP A 103 -70.51 -20.91 5.99
CA TRP A 103 -70.25 -20.22 7.25
C TRP A 103 -70.77 -18.78 7.24
N SER A 104 -71.48 -18.40 8.29
CA SER A 104 -71.86 -17.00 8.55
C SER A 104 -70.74 -16.29 9.31
N PHE A 105 -70.26 -15.17 8.79
CA PHE A 105 -69.17 -14.41 9.39
C PHE A 105 -69.69 -13.29 10.29
N THR A 106 -69.22 -13.22 11.54
CA THR A 106 -69.56 -12.12 12.45
C THR A 106 -68.85 -10.83 12.07
N HIS A 107 -69.63 -9.76 11.90
CA HIS A 107 -69.14 -8.45 11.48
C HIS A 107 -68.75 -7.54 12.66
N TYR A 108 -67.78 -6.65 12.41
CA TYR A 108 -67.39 -5.60 13.36
C TYR A 108 -68.58 -4.73 13.76
N SER A 109 -68.55 -4.19 14.98
CA SER A 109 -69.61 -3.32 15.48
C SER A 109 -69.61 -1.94 14.79
N VAL A 110 -68.41 -1.39 14.56
CA VAL A 110 -68.21 -0.06 13.95
C VAL A 110 -68.13 -0.11 12.41
N ALA A 111 -67.74 -1.26 11.83
CA ALA A 111 -67.55 -1.43 10.39
C ALA A 111 -68.31 -2.66 9.86
N SER A 112 -69.57 -2.47 9.46
CA SER A 112 -70.45 -3.57 9.02
C SER A 112 -69.92 -4.37 7.84
N ASN A 113 -69.01 -3.80 7.03
CA ASN A 113 -68.47 -4.47 5.83
C ASN A 113 -67.29 -5.40 6.12
N LEU A 114 -66.74 -5.38 7.35
CA LEU A 114 -65.61 -6.23 7.75
C LEU A 114 -66.07 -7.28 8.76
N ALA A 115 -65.60 -8.52 8.61
CA ALA A 115 -65.72 -9.57 9.61
C ALA A 115 -64.46 -9.66 10.46
N TYR A 116 -64.60 -10.10 11.71
CA TYR A 116 -63.44 -10.32 12.59
C TYR A 116 -62.43 -11.33 12.00
N ALA A 117 -62.91 -12.30 11.22
CA ALA A 117 -62.06 -13.26 10.52
C ALA A 117 -61.16 -12.60 9.45
N ASP A 118 -61.58 -11.46 8.87
CA ASP A 118 -60.82 -10.73 7.84
C ASP A 118 -59.49 -10.20 8.42
N THR A 119 -59.40 -9.98 9.73
CA THR A 119 -58.16 -9.56 10.43
C THR A 119 -57.00 -10.53 10.26
N PHE A 120 -57.27 -11.82 10.16
CA PHE A 120 -56.22 -12.82 10.01
C PHE A 120 -55.53 -12.77 8.65
N LEU A 121 -56.10 -12.06 7.67
CA LEU A 121 -55.45 -11.79 6.38
C LEU A 121 -54.31 -10.76 6.49
N ALA A 122 -54.27 -9.97 7.57
CA ALA A 122 -53.25 -8.93 7.74
C ALA A 122 -51.83 -9.51 7.75
N TYR A 123 -51.62 -10.65 8.44
CA TYR A 123 -50.30 -11.27 8.54
C TYR A 123 -49.81 -11.89 7.20
N PRO A 124 -50.60 -12.72 6.49
CA PRO A 124 -50.26 -13.17 5.13
C PRO A 124 -50.04 -12.03 4.13
N ALA A 125 -50.85 -10.98 4.19
CA ALA A 125 -50.72 -9.81 3.31
C ALA A 125 -49.42 -9.04 3.59
N VAL A 126 -49.05 -8.87 4.87
CA VAL A 126 -47.76 -8.30 5.28
C VAL A 126 -46.60 -9.15 4.75
N TYR A 127 -46.68 -10.48 4.87
CA TYR A 127 -45.62 -11.38 4.41
C TYR A 127 -45.46 -11.34 2.88
N MET A 128 -46.56 -11.34 2.13
CA MET A 128 -46.56 -11.14 0.68
C MET A 128 -46.01 -9.76 0.30
N GLY A 129 -46.39 -8.70 1.02
CA GLY A 129 -45.86 -7.35 0.83
C GLY A 129 -44.35 -7.27 1.02
N LEU A 130 -43.79 -7.93 2.06
CA LEU A 130 -42.35 -8.05 2.27
C LEU A 130 -41.67 -8.83 1.14
N TRP A 131 -42.29 -9.91 0.67
CA TRP A 131 -41.77 -10.72 -0.44
C TRP A 131 -41.71 -9.93 -1.76
N PHE A 132 -42.81 -9.29 -2.17
CA PHE A 132 -42.85 -8.45 -3.37
C PHE A 132 -41.87 -7.28 -3.28
N ARG A 133 -41.80 -6.62 -2.12
CA ARG A 133 -40.83 -5.56 -1.87
C ARG A 133 -39.40 -6.05 -2.00
N SER A 134 -39.05 -7.23 -1.47
CA SER A 134 -37.70 -7.79 -1.58
C SER A 134 -37.27 -8.09 -3.03
N ARG A 135 -38.23 -8.33 -3.93
CA ARG A 135 -38.01 -8.54 -5.37
C ARG A 135 -37.88 -7.22 -6.13
N TYR A 136 -38.70 -6.21 -5.79
CA TYR A 136 -38.72 -4.91 -6.46
C TYR A 136 -37.59 -3.98 -5.98
N ASN A 137 -37.34 -3.93 -4.67
CA ASN A 137 -36.28 -3.14 -4.04
C ASN A 137 -34.99 -3.94 -3.85
N ARG A 138 -34.64 -4.86 -4.77
CA ARG A 138 -33.26 -5.33 -4.85
C ARG A 138 -32.41 -4.13 -5.26
N ARG A 139 -31.95 -3.35 -4.27
CA ARG A 139 -30.77 -2.52 -4.44
C ARG A 139 -29.66 -3.50 -4.73
N THR A 140 -29.29 -3.61 -6.00
CA THR A 140 -27.96 -4.07 -6.35
C THR A 140 -27.02 -3.15 -5.59
N LEU A 141 -26.17 -3.72 -4.73
CA LEU A 141 -25.05 -2.97 -4.19
C LEU A 141 -24.31 -2.45 -5.42
N THR A 142 -24.41 -1.14 -5.67
CA THR A 142 -23.55 -0.47 -6.64
C THR A 142 -22.16 -0.59 -6.06
N LEU A 143 -21.39 -1.56 -6.55
CA LEU A 143 -20.02 -1.72 -6.11
C LEU A 143 -19.30 -0.40 -6.38
N GLY A 144 -18.66 0.15 -5.34
CA GLY A 144 -17.83 1.33 -5.47
C GLY A 144 -16.64 1.06 -6.40
N SER A 145 -16.02 2.13 -6.90
CA SER A 145 -14.94 2.10 -7.89
C SER A 145 -13.62 1.51 -7.40
N VAL A 146 -13.50 1.16 -6.11
CA VAL A 146 -12.29 0.56 -5.52
C VAL A 146 -12.56 -0.92 -5.27
N HIS A 147 -11.96 -1.76 -6.10
CA HIS A 147 -12.06 -3.21 -6.01
C HIS A 147 -10.70 -3.78 -5.59
N LEU A 148 -10.70 -4.72 -4.65
CA LEU A 148 -9.55 -5.59 -4.44
C LEU A 148 -9.59 -6.73 -5.46
N ALA A 149 -8.43 -7.17 -5.93
CA ALA A 149 -8.31 -8.37 -6.73
C ALA A 149 -8.64 -9.60 -5.86
N THR A 150 -9.46 -10.49 -6.38
CA THR A 150 -9.89 -11.72 -5.70
C THR A 150 -9.05 -12.91 -6.16
N ASP A 151 -8.65 -13.77 -5.21
CA ASP A 151 -7.98 -15.05 -5.50
C ASP A 151 -9.03 -16.10 -5.87
N GLU A 152 -9.69 -15.91 -7.03
CA GLU A 152 -10.66 -16.86 -7.56
C GLU A 152 -9.99 -17.86 -8.52
N PRO A 153 -10.29 -19.17 -8.40
CA PRO A 153 -9.77 -20.15 -9.35
C PRO A 153 -10.35 -19.91 -10.74
N ILE A 154 -9.53 -20.11 -11.76
CA ILE A 154 -9.95 -20.00 -13.17
C ILE A 154 -11.04 -21.04 -13.42
N ARG A 155 -12.15 -20.62 -14.04
CA ARG A 155 -13.32 -21.49 -14.31
C ARG A 155 -13.48 -21.86 -15.78
N THR A 156 -12.92 -21.05 -16.67
CA THR A 156 -13.14 -21.18 -18.12
C THR A 156 -11.83 -21.07 -18.88
N ALA A 157 -11.71 -21.81 -19.97
CA ALA A 157 -10.58 -21.79 -20.90
C ALA A 157 -10.19 -20.36 -21.35
N ASP A 158 -11.17 -19.50 -21.66
CA ASP A 158 -10.91 -18.12 -22.12
C ASP A 158 -10.20 -17.23 -21.09
N SER A 159 -10.24 -17.62 -19.82
CA SER A 159 -9.62 -16.89 -18.70
C SER A 159 -8.36 -17.59 -18.18
N ASP A 160 -7.81 -18.54 -18.93
CA ASP A 160 -6.65 -19.33 -18.51
C ASP A 160 -5.34 -18.53 -18.54
N ALA A 161 -5.07 -17.87 -17.43
CA ALA A 161 -3.83 -17.14 -17.20
C ALA A 161 -2.60 -18.04 -17.07
N LEU A 162 -2.76 -19.34 -16.74
CA LEU A 162 -1.65 -20.26 -16.43
C LEU A 162 -1.24 -21.12 -17.63
N GLY A 163 -2.10 -21.24 -18.66
CA GLY A 163 -1.80 -22.03 -19.86
C GLY A 163 -2.02 -23.54 -19.67
N TYR A 164 -2.97 -23.89 -18.83
CA TYR A 164 -3.38 -25.26 -18.50
C TYR A 164 -4.46 -25.84 -19.42
N GLN A 165 -5.12 -25.03 -20.23
CA GLN A 165 -6.27 -25.38 -21.06
C GLN A 165 -6.05 -26.66 -21.89
N ASP A 166 -4.98 -26.72 -22.68
CA ASP A 166 -4.77 -27.82 -23.63
C ASP A 166 -4.52 -29.15 -22.90
N TYR A 167 -3.81 -29.09 -21.77
CA TYR A 167 -3.53 -30.27 -20.97
C TYR A 167 -4.77 -30.73 -20.19
N ALA A 168 -5.55 -29.81 -19.62
CA ALA A 168 -6.83 -30.11 -18.99
C ALA A 168 -7.81 -30.75 -19.98
N ALA A 169 -7.88 -30.25 -21.21
CA ALA A 169 -8.70 -30.83 -22.28
C ALA A 169 -8.25 -32.25 -22.67
N THR A 170 -6.94 -32.50 -22.63
CA THR A 170 -6.38 -33.85 -22.86
C THR A 170 -6.83 -34.82 -21.76
N VAL A 171 -6.71 -34.43 -20.49
CA VAL A 171 -7.16 -35.25 -19.35
C VAL A 171 -8.66 -35.53 -19.43
N ALA A 172 -9.48 -34.49 -19.68
CA ALA A 172 -10.92 -34.65 -19.86
C ALA A 172 -11.27 -35.60 -21.01
N THR A 173 -10.51 -35.57 -22.11
CA THR A 173 -10.69 -36.50 -23.24
C THR A 173 -10.45 -37.96 -22.83
N TYR A 174 -9.44 -38.24 -22.00
CA TYR A 174 -9.20 -39.59 -21.48
C TYR A 174 -10.31 -40.05 -20.55
N ILE A 175 -10.81 -39.19 -19.66
CA ILE A 175 -11.97 -39.48 -18.79
C ILE A 175 -13.21 -39.77 -19.66
N ASN A 176 -13.49 -38.93 -20.66
CA ASN A 176 -14.63 -39.06 -21.57
C ASN A 176 -14.57 -40.26 -22.51
N LYS A 177 -13.42 -40.93 -22.67
CA LYS A 177 -13.26 -42.08 -23.56
C LYS A 177 -12.98 -43.39 -22.84
N SER A 178 -12.88 -43.35 -21.50
CA SER A 178 -12.53 -44.49 -20.68
C SER A 178 -13.73 -44.95 -19.84
N SER A 179 -13.80 -46.25 -19.61
CA SER A 179 -14.80 -46.88 -18.75
C SER A 179 -14.15 -48.04 -18.00
N PHE A 180 -14.43 -48.17 -16.72
CA PHE A 180 -13.79 -49.16 -15.85
C PHE A 180 -14.83 -49.91 -15.01
N ASN A 181 -14.54 -51.18 -14.69
CA ASN A 181 -15.37 -51.98 -13.78
C ASN A 181 -15.17 -51.61 -12.30
N HIS A 182 -14.13 -50.84 -12.02
CA HIS A 182 -13.68 -50.37 -10.71
C HIS A 182 -13.38 -48.88 -10.80
N SER A 183 -13.06 -48.26 -9.68
CA SER A 183 -12.67 -46.86 -9.65
C SER A 183 -11.29 -46.62 -10.27
N PHE A 184 -11.08 -45.43 -10.83
CA PHE A 184 -9.80 -44.97 -11.37
C PHE A 184 -9.44 -43.63 -10.75
N ALA A 185 -8.36 -43.56 -9.99
CA ALA A 185 -7.92 -42.37 -9.28
C ALA A 185 -6.77 -41.65 -9.99
N ILE A 186 -6.99 -40.36 -10.20
CA ILE A 186 -6.09 -39.38 -10.78
C ILE A 186 -5.67 -38.41 -9.68
N GLY A 187 -4.39 -38.35 -9.38
CA GLY A 187 -3.81 -37.34 -8.50
C GLY A 187 -3.40 -36.11 -9.28
N VAL A 188 -3.75 -34.91 -8.82
CA VAL A 188 -3.30 -33.62 -9.35
C VAL A 188 -2.38 -32.99 -8.30
N ASN A 189 -1.08 -33.14 -8.52
CA ASN A 189 -0.04 -32.67 -7.61
C ASN A 189 0.44 -31.26 -8.01
N GLY A 190 0.52 -30.38 -7.02
CA GLY A 190 1.12 -29.05 -7.16
C GLY A 190 1.24 -28.34 -5.82
N ALA A 191 2.23 -27.46 -5.70
CA ALA A 191 2.42 -26.62 -4.51
C ALA A 191 1.21 -25.71 -4.26
N TRP A 192 1.14 -25.11 -3.08
CA TRP A 192 0.13 -24.11 -2.78
C TRP A 192 0.20 -22.92 -3.76
N GLY A 193 -0.96 -22.48 -4.25
CA GLY A 193 -1.04 -21.39 -5.23
C GLY A 193 -0.74 -21.76 -6.69
N SER A 194 -0.32 -23.00 -6.98
CA SER A 194 0.02 -23.46 -8.35
C SER A 194 -1.17 -23.55 -9.31
N GLY A 195 -2.40 -23.41 -8.83
CA GLY A 195 -3.61 -23.45 -9.67
C GLY A 195 -4.26 -24.83 -9.79
N LYS A 196 -4.11 -25.72 -8.80
CA LYS A 196 -4.77 -27.05 -8.77
C LYS A 196 -6.29 -26.98 -8.99
N THR A 197 -6.99 -26.14 -8.23
CA THR A 197 -8.43 -25.91 -8.38
C THR A 197 -8.79 -25.35 -9.76
N SER A 198 -7.96 -24.44 -10.29
CA SER A 198 -8.10 -23.92 -11.66
C SER A 198 -8.00 -25.03 -12.70
N PHE A 199 -7.01 -25.92 -12.57
CA PHE A 199 -6.83 -27.06 -13.46
C PHE A 199 -8.03 -28.02 -13.39
N ILE A 200 -8.52 -28.32 -12.19
CA ILE A 200 -9.72 -29.14 -11.97
C ILE A 200 -10.94 -28.51 -12.67
N ASN A 201 -11.16 -27.21 -12.53
CA ASN A 201 -12.28 -26.53 -13.18
C ASN A 201 -12.18 -26.58 -14.70
N LEU A 202 -10.98 -26.45 -15.27
CA LEU A 202 -10.75 -26.59 -16.72
C LEU A 202 -11.01 -28.03 -17.20
N ILE A 203 -10.71 -29.05 -16.38
CA ILE A 203 -11.11 -30.43 -16.68
C ILE A 203 -12.64 -30.55 -16.67
N LYS A 204 -13.30 -30.05 -15.62
CA LYS A 204 -14.78 -30.08 -15.49
C LYS A 204 -15.48 -29.44 -16.69
N GLU A 205 -14.99 -28.29 -17.14
CA GLU A 205 -15.54 -27.57 -18.30
C GLU A 205 -15.52 -28.42 -19.59
N ARG A 206 -14.57 -29.37 -19.70
CA ARG A 206 -14.37 -30.22 -20.88
C ARG A 206 -14.95 -31.62 -20.73
N ILE A 207 -15.51 -31.98 -19.57
CA ILE A 207 -16.20 -33.26 -19.38
C ILE A 207 -17.58 -33.20 -20.03
N ASP A 208 -17.97 -34.29 -20.69
CA ASP A 208 -19.31 -34.44 -21.25
C ASP A 208 -20.34 -34.71 -20.14
N SER A 209 -21.18 -33.72 -19.84
CA SER A 209 -22.19 -33.78 -18.79
C SER A 209 -23.37 -34.70 -19.11
N ASP A 210 -23.60 -35.04 -20.38
CA ASP A 210 -24.75 -35.88 -20.76
C ASP A 210 -24.51 -37.34 -20.38
N ASP A 211 -23.26 -37.79 -20.34
CA ASP A 211 -22.87 -39.16 -19.99
C ASP A 211 -22.18 -39.28 -18.61
N THR A 212 -22.07 -38.17 -17.88
CA THR A 212 -21.27 -38.10 -16.65
C THR A 212 -22.02 -37.41 -15.51
N ILE A 213 -21.93 -37.98 -14.31
CA ILE A 213 -22.35 -37.38 -13.05
C ILE A 213 -21.11 -36.73 -12.42
N LEU A 214 -21.07 -35.40 -12.37
CA LEU A 214 -20.00 -34.64 -11.75
C LEU A 214 -20.31 -34.42 -10.27
N ILE A 215 -19.36 -34.74 -9.40
CA ILE A 215 -19.49 -34.66 -7.94
C ILE A 215 -18.30 -33.88 -7.39
N ASP A 216 -18.57 -32.83 -6.61
CA ASP A 216 -17.56 -32.03 -5.94
C ASP A 216 -17.57 -32.31 -4.45
N PHE A 217 -16.45 -32.84 -3.95
CA PHE A 217 -16.24 -33.11 -2.53
C PHE A 217 -15.05 -32.30 -2.01
N SER A 218 -15.25 -31.59 -0.91
CA SER A 218 -14.16 -30.89 -0.22
C SER A 218 -13.97 -31.51 1.15
N SER A 219 -12.80 -32.09 1.38
CA SER A 219 -12.48 -32.79 2.63
C SER A 219 -12.23 -31.84 3.80
N TRP A 220 -12.08 -30.52 3.55
CA TRP A 220 -11.82 -29.51 4.58
C TRP A 220 -13.04 -29.19 5.44
N ASN A 221 -14.25 -29.49 4.98
CA ASN A 221 -15.47 -29.17 5.72
C ASN A 221 -15.76 -30.15 6.87
N SER A 222 -15.10 -31.30 6.88
CA SER A 222 -15.28 -32.36 7.87
C SER A 222 -14.28 -32.18 9.01
N THR A 223 -14.72 -32.34 10.26
CA THR A 223 -13.89 -32.11 11.45
C THR A 223 -13.39 -33.39 12.13
N THR A 224 -13.73 -34.56 11.59
CA THR A 224 -13.32 -35.88 12.10
C THR A 224 -13.25 -36.89 10.95
N PRO A 225 -12.48 -37.98 11.06
CA PRO A 225 -12.47 -39.05 10.05
C PRO A 225 -13.86 -39.61 9.73
N ASN A 226 -14.70 -39.86 10.74
CA ASN A 226 -16.06 -40.36 10.52
C ASN A 226 -16.95 -39.33 9.80
N ALA A 227 -16.75 -38.03 10.07
CA ALA A 227 -17.43 -36.97 9.33
C ALA A 227 -17.00 -36.95 7.86
N VAL A 228 -15.71 -37.18 7.55
CA VAL A 228 -15.23 -37.29 6.15
C VAL A 228 -15.99 -38.38 5.39
N VAL A 229 -16.16 -39.56 6.01
CA VAL A 229 -16.92 -40.67 5.41
C VAL A 229 -18.38 -40.28 5.20
N THR A 230 -19.01 -39.69 6.22
CA THR A 230 -20.42 -39.28 6.19
C THR A 230 -20.65 -38.25 5.08
N ASP A 231 -19.90 -37.15 5.11
CA ASP A 231 -20.02 -36.04 4.18
C ASP A 231 -19.74 -36.49 2.74
N PHE A 232 -18.76 -37.38 2.54
CA PHE A 232 -18.47 -37.95 1.22
C PHE A 232 -19.67 -38.73 0.68
N PHE A 233 -20.22 -39.67 1.45
CA PHE A 233 -21.34 -40.49 1.00
C PHE A 233 -22.64 -39.69 0.86
N ASP A 234 -22.87 -38.69 1.70
CA ASP A 234 -24.01 -37.78 1.58
C ASP A 234 -23.91 -36.95 0.27
N THR A 235 -22.72 -36.42 -0.03
CA THR A 235 -22.46 -35.68 -1.28
C THR A 235 -22.69 -36.57 -2.50
N VAL A 236 -22.18 -37.80 -2.47
CA VAL A 236 -22.36 -38.78 -3.55
C VAL A 236 -23.83 -39.18 -3.69
N GLN A 237 -24.52 -39.40 -2.57
CA GLN A 237 -25.93 -39.72 -2.52
C GLN A 237 -26.79 -38.62 -3.14
N GLU A 238 -26.56 -37.35 -2.79
CA GLU A 238 -27.29 -36.21 -3.31
C GLU A 238 -27.15 -36.09 -4.83
N ALA A 239 -25.94 -36.30 -5.36
CA ALA A 239 -25.67 -36.25 -6.79
C ALA A 239 -26.30 -37.43 -7.57
N ILE A 240 -26.41 -38.59 -6.95
CA ILE A 240 -26.94 -39.81 -7.57
C ILE A 240 -28.46 -39.92 -7.46
N ALA A 241 -29.07 -39.34 -6.42
CA ALA A 241 -30.51 -39.45 -6.13
C ALA A 241 -31.44 -39.11 -7.32
N PRO A 242 -31.13 -38.13 -8.22
CA PRO A 242 -31.93 -37.87 -9.41
C PRO A 242 -31.98 -39.02 -10.42
N TYR A 243 -30.98 -39.90 -10.42
CA TYR A 243 -30.82 -40.98 -11.40
C TYR A 243 -31.32 -42.32 -10.87
N TYR A 244 -31.23 -42.57 -9.55
CA TYR A 244 -31.67 -43.83 -8.95
C TYR A 244 -31.99 -43.70 -7.46
N SER A 245 -33.29 -43.62 -7.11
CA SER A 245 -33.74 -43.30 -5.75
C SER A 245 -33.40 -44.34 -4.69
N SER A 246 -33.43 -45.64 -5.00
CA SER A 246 -33.09 -46.68 -4.03
C SER A 246 -31.58 -46.84 -3.81
N LEU A 247 -30.73 -46.29 -4.67
CA LEU A 247 -29.28 -46.31 -4.52
C LEU A 247 -28.82 -45.33 -3.45
N ALA A 248 -29.53 -44.21 -3.29
CA ALA A 248 -29.32 -43.28 -2.17
C ALA A 248 -29.42 -44.01 -0.82
N GLN A 249 -30.44 -44.84 -0.64
CA GLN A 249 -30.63 -45.61 0.60
C GLN A 249 -29.56 -46.71 0.79
N LEU A 250 -29.08 -47.32 -0.30
CA LEU A 250 -27.98 -48.28 -0.24
C LEU A 250 -26.65 -47.62 0.16
N LEU A 251 -26.34 -46.45 -0.39
CA LEU A 251 -25.13 -45.67 -0.06
C LEU A 251 -25.17 -45.21 1.40
N ARG A 252 -26.32 -44.74 1.89
CA ARG A 252 -26.50 -44.40 3.31
C ARG A 252 -26.26 -45.60 4.23
N SER A 253 -26.93 -46.72 3.96
CA SER A 253 -26.75 -47.96 4.74
C SER A 253 -25.31 -48.46 4.71
N TYR A 254 -24.61 -48.24 3.60
CA TYR A 254 -23.20 -48.60 3.45
C TYR A 254 -22.29 -47.69 4.28
N SER A 255 -22.50 -46.37 4.23
CA SER A 255 -21.80 -45.37 5.05
C SER A 255 -21.94 -45.64 6.55
N GLU A 256 -23.19 -45.82 7.03
CA GLU A 256 -23.48 -46.09 8.45
C GLU A 256 -22.73 -47.33 8.97
N LYS A 257 -22.62 -48.37 8.14
CA LYS A 257 -21.86 -49.59 8.49
C LYS A 257 -20.34 -49.36 8.50
N LEU A 258 -19.80 -48.61 7.54
CA LEU A 258 -18.36 -48.30 7.50
C LEU A 258 -17.93 -47.55 8.77
N ILE A 259 -18.74 -46.58 9.20
CA ILE A 259 -18.48 -45.78 10.41
C ILE A 259 -18.50 -46.67 11.66
N SER A 260 -19.49 -47.57 11.78
CA SER A 260 -19.61 -48.47 12.93
C SER A 260 -18.42 -49.41 13.15
N ILE A 261 -17.62 -49.66 12.10
CA ILE A 261 -16.40 -50.49 12.15
C ILE A 261 -15.17 -49.66 12.52
N ASN A 262 -15.14 -48.38 12.15
CA ASN A 262 -14.00 -47.49 12.42
C ASN A 262 -13.90 -47.13 13.92
N ASP A 263 -15.02 -47.17 14.65
CA ASP A 263 -15.08 -46.89 16.11
C ASP A 263 -14.48 -48.01 16.98
N SER A 264 -14.27 -49.22 16.45
CA SER A 264 -13.84 -50.38 17.26
C SER A 264 -12.34 -50.70 17.26
N ASP A 265 -11.47 -50.05 16.48
CA ASP A 265 -10.05 -50.46 16.42
C ASP A 265 -9.08 -49.33 15.99
N ILE A 266 -8.76 -48.41 16.90
CA ILE A 266 -7.76 -47.36 16.64
C ILE A 266 -6.31 -47.80 16.92
N THR A 267 -6.03 -48.98 17.50
CA THR A 267 -4.63 -49.43 17.65
C THR A 267 -4.45 -50.93 17.63
N LYS A 268 -4.07 -51.51 16.48
CA LYS A 268 -2.91 -52.42 16.33
C LYS A 268 -2.87 -53.06 14.93
N SER A 269 -1.69 -52.94 14.32
CA SER A 269 -1.13 -53.86 13.32
C SER A 269 -1.84 -53.99 11.98
N ILE A 270 -1.16 -53.40 11.00
CA ILE A 270 -1.07 -53.87 9.62
C ILE A 270 -1.16 -55.43 9.58
N LYS A 271 -2.14 -55.96 8.83
CA LYS A 271 -2.13 -57.22 8.06
C LYS A 271 -2.95 -58.47 8.44
N SER A 272 -3.79 -58.58 9.47
CA SER A 272 -4.42 -59.92 9.71
C SER A 272 -5.77 -60.05 10.42
N THR A 273 -6.59 -59.01 10.59
CA THR A 273 -7.80 -59.17 11.42
C THR A 273 -9.03 -58.41 10.90
N ILE A 274 -9.36 -58.58 9.62
CA ILE A 274 -10.69 -58.21 9.10
C ILE A 274 -11.68 -59.40 9.19
N THR A 275 -11.19 -60.61 9.44
CA THR A 275 -11.90 -61.84 9.03
C THR A 275 -12.79 -62.52 10.08
N LEU A 276 -12.90 -62.09 11.35
CA LEU A 276 -13.40 -63.03 12.38
C LEU A 276 -14.49 -62.62 13.38
N VAL A 277 -14.97 -61.38 13.52
CA VAL A 277 -15.95 -61.10 14.61
C VAL A 277 -17.19 -60.26 14.23
N ALA A 278 -17.31 -59.64 13.04
CA ALA A 278 -18.59 -59.09 12.59
C ALA A 278 -18.73 -58.95 11.05
N GLY A 279 -19.64 -59.72 10.44
CA GLY A 279 -20.44 -59.25 9.29
C GLY A 279 -19.78 -58.91 7.94
N GLU A 280 -18.63 -59.49 7.55
CA GLU A 280 -18.02 -59.32 6.20
C GLU A 280 -19.00 -59.55 5.03
N SER A 281 -19.96 -60.47 5.18
CA SER A 281 -20.96 -60.76 4.14
C SER A 281 -21.84 -59.55 3.82
N SER A 282 -22.24 -58.77 4.83
CA SER A 282 -23.26 -57.73 4.65
C SER A 282 -22.76 -56.44 3.99
N ILE A 283 -21.51 -56.02 4.24
CA ILE A 283 -20.90 -54.85 3.58
C ILE A 283 -20.53 -55.20 2.15
N LYS A 284 -19.96 -56.39 1.93
CA LYS A 284 -19.64 -56.90 0.60
C LYS A 284 -20.90 -57.06 -0.26
N GLU A 285 -22.00 -57.48 0.34
CA GLU A 285 -23.32 -57.51 -0.32
C GLU A 285 -23.82 -56.12 -0.69
N LEU A 286 -23.76 -55.14 0.23
CA LEU A 286 -24.14 -53.74 -0.06
C LEU A 286 -23.27 -53.16 -1.17
N TYR A 287 -21.95 -53.34 -1.11
CA TYR A 287 -21.02 -52.93 -2.15
C TYR A 287 -21.37 -53.55 -3.51
N LYS A 288 -21.71 -54.85 -3.55
CA LYS A 288 -22.14 -55.52 -4.79
C LYS A 288 -23.47 -54.99 -5.31
N GLN A 289 -24.42 -54.67 -4.43
CA GLN A 289 -25.70 -54.06 -4.80
C GLN A 289 -25.52 -52.64 -5.35
N ILE A 290 -24.67 -51.83 -4.70
CA ILE A 290 -24.30 -50.48 -5.17
C ILE A 290 -23.69 -50.56 -6.56
N ASN A 291 -22.68 -51.41 -6.78
CA ASN A 291 -22.06 -51.57 -8.10
C ASN A 291 -23.03 -52.03 -9.19
N LYS A 292 -23.94 -52.95 -8.86
CA LYS A 292 -24.98 -53.40 -9.79
C LYS A 292 -26.02 -52.31 -10.09
N ALA A 293 -26.29 -51.41 -9.15
CA ALA A 293 -27.18 -50.28 -9.37
C ALA A 293 -26.48 -49.21 -10.23
N LEU A 294 -25.22 -48.90 -9.92
CA LEU A 294 -24.39 -47.96 -10.68
C LEU A 294 -24.21 -48.39 -12.13
N SER A 295 -23.99 -49.67 -12.40
CA SER A 295 -23.89 -50.16 -13.78
C SER A 295 -25.18 -50.03 -14.59
N LYS A 296 -26.34 -49.98 -13.94
CA LYS A 296 -27.63 -49.71 -14.60
C LYS A 296 -27.85 -48.24 -14.94
N ILE A 297 -27.22 -47.33 -14.21
CA ILE A 297 -27.29 -45.88 -14.51
C ILE A 297 -26.61 -45.60 -15.85
N ASN A 298 -25.62 -46.42 -16.24
CA ASN A 298 -24.88 -46.31 -17.50
C ASN A 298 -24.28 -44.90 -17.72
N LYS A 299 -23.81 -44.29 -16.63
CA LYS A 299 -23.09 -43.02 -16.64
C LYS A 299 -21.74 -43.19 -15.97
N ARG A 300 -20.79 -42.34 -16.31
CA ARG A 300 -19.56 -42.15 -15.54
C ARG A 300 -19.87 -41.36 -14.29
N ILE A 301 -19.17 -41.64 -13.21
CA ILE A 301 -19.15 -40.81 -12.01
C ILE A 301 -17.76 -40.20 -11.92
N VAL A 302 -17.66 -38.88 -11.86
CA VAL A 302 -16.37 -38.20 -11.68
C VAL A 302 -16.45 -37.40 -10.40
N ILE A 303 -15.67 -37.83 -9.41
CA ILE A 303 -15.61 -37.23 -8.08
C ILE A 303 -14.33 -36.40 -8.00
N PHE A 304 -14.49 -35.09 -7.93
CA PHE A 304 -13.41 -34.16 -7.69
C PHE A 304 -13.24 -33.96 -6.19
N ILE A 305 -12.02 -34.20 -5.72
CA ILE A 305 -11.63 -33.98 -4.33
C ILE A 305 -10.59 -32.87 -4.33
N ASP A 306 -10.93 -31.73 -3.76
CA ASP A 306 -10.02 -30.57 -3.67
C ASP A 306 -9.71 -30.24 -2.20
N ASP A 307 -8.63 -29.48 -2.00
CA ASP A 307 -8.14 -29.04 -0.68
C ASP A 307 -7.79 -30.20 0.29
N LEU A 308 -7.37 -31.35 -0.24
CA LEU A 308 -6.91 -32.48 0.59
C LEU A 308 -5.73 -32.07 1.49
N ASP A 309 -4.85 -31.22 0.98
CA ASP A 309 -3.71 -30.64 1.67
C ASP A 309 -4.08 -29.55 2.69
N ARG A 310 -5.37 -29.29 2.91
CA ARG A 310 -5.82 -28.47 4.05
C ARG A 310 -6.26 -29.34 5.22
N SER A 311 -6.92 -30.47 4.99
CA SER A 311 -7.44 -31.35 6.05
C SER A 311 -6.38 -31.78 7.08
N ASP A 312 -6.83 -32.16 8.28
CA ASP A 312 -5.94 -32.70 9.31
C ASP A 312 -5.41 -34.08 8.93
N LYS A 313 -4.29 -34.50 9.55
CA LYS A 313 -3.54 -35.71 9.17
C LYS A 313 -4.37 -36.99 9.22
N SER A 314 -5.25 -37.12 10.22
CA SER A 314 -6.16 -38.28 10.32
C SER A 314 -7.26 -38.26 9.27
N GLU A 315 -7.72 -37.08 8.85
CA GLU A 315 -8.74 -36.91 7.82
C GLU A 315 -8.18 -37.23 6.44
N ILE A 316 -6.95 -36.80 6.13
CA ILE A 316 -6.23 -37.14 4.90
C ILE A 316 -6.15 -38.65 4.72
N LEU A 317 -5.83 -39.37 5.79
CA LEU A 317 -5.77 -40.83 5.75
C LEU A 317 -7.13 -41.45 5.41
N GLU A 318 -8.21 -40.90 5.95
CA GLU A 318 -9.56 -41.38 5.68
C GLU A 318 -10.01 -41.08 4.25
N VAL A 319 -9.68 -39.90 3.70
CA VAL A 319 -9.91 -39.62 2.27
C VAL A 319 -9.15 -40.61 1.39
N ILE A 320 -7.89 -40.93 1.72
CA ILE A 320 -7.12 -41.93 0.97
C ILE A 320 -7.73 -43.34 1.08
N ARG A 321 -8.27 -43.71 2.25
CA ARG A 321 -9.00 -44.98 2.45
C ARG A 321 -10.29 -45.02 1.64
N LEU A 322 -11.02 -43.91 1.57
CA LEU A 322 -12.22 -43.77 0.75
C LEU A 322 -11.91 -44.05 -0.71
N ILE A 323 -10.93 -43.36 -1.28
CA ILE A 323 -10.52 -43.50 -2.69
C ILE A 323 -10.09 -44.94 -2.98
N ARG A 324 -9.29 -45.55 -2.11
CA ARG A 324 -8.66 -46.85 -2.41
C ARG A 324 -9.57 -48.05 -2.16
N ASN A 325 -10.30 -48.05 -1.06
CA ASN A 325 -10.92 -49.28 -0.53
C ASN A 325 -12.44 -49.15 -0.39
N ASN A 326 -12.93 -48.01 0.13
CA ASN A 326 -14.33 -47.93 0.54
C ASN A 326 -15.26 -47.51 -0.61
N ALA A 327 -14.77 -46.76 -1.60
CA ALA A 327 -15.56 -46.21 -2.70
C ALA A 327 -15.05 -46.66 -4.08
N ASP A 328 -14.58 -47.90 -4.19
CA ASP A 328 -14.09 -48.51 -5.45
C ASP A 328 -15.22 -48.86 -6.44
N PHE A 329 -16.07 -47.90 -6.79
CA PHE A 329 -17.31 -48.15 -7.52
C PHE A 329 -17.15 -48.25 -9.04
N TYR A 330 -18.10 -48.93 -9.67
CA TYR A 330 -18.22 -49.10 -11.12
C TYR A 330 -18.20 -47.74 -11.83
N ASN A 331 -17.37 -47.64 -12.86
CA ASN A 331 -17.25 -46.49 -13.75
C ASN A 331 -17.07 -45.15 -13.01
N THR A 332 -16.30 -45.18 -11.91
CA THR A 332 -16.03 -44.02 -11.06
C THR A 332 -14.60 -43.53 -11.26
N PHE A 333 -14.43 -42.23 -11.44
CA PHE A 333 -13.14 -41.56 -11.49
C PHE A 333 -12.99 -40.68 -10.26
N PHE A 334 -11.84 -40.77 -9.58
CA PHE A 334 -11.44 -39.79 -8.59
C PHE A 334 -10.44 -38.82 -9.22
N VAL A 335 -10.64 -37.52 -9.07
CA VAL A 335 -9.66 -36.50 -9.47
C VAL A 335 -9.33 -35.68 -8.23
N VAL A 336 -8.14 -35.89 -7.67
CA VAL A 336 -7.79 -35.45 -6.32
C VAL A 336 -6.65 -34.45 -6.37
N ALA A 337 -6.90 -33.20 -6.00
CA ALA A 337 -5.88 -32.18 -5.87
C ALA A 337 -5.21 -32.24 -4.50
N TYR A 338 -3.86 -32.25 -4.48
CA TYR A 338 -3.08 -32.24 -3.24
C TYR A 338 -1.67 -31.67 -3.43
N ASP A 339 -1.02 -31.31 -2.33
CA ASP A 339 0.43 -31.11 -2.26
C ASP A 339 1.09 -32.40 -1.78
N ARG A 340 1.93 -33.00 -2.63
CA ARG A 340 2.58 -34.28 -2.33
C ARG A 340 3.41 -34.23 -1.06
N ASN A 341 4.15 -33.16 -0.79
CA ASN A 341 5.03 -33.09 0.38
C ASN A 341 4.20 -33.05 1.66
N TYR A 342 3.12 -32.26 1.66
CA TYR A 342 2.21 -32.18 2.80
C TYR A 342 1.52 -33.52 3.09
N VAL A 343 1.00 -34.20 2.06
CA VAL A 343 0.37 -35.51 2.22
C VAL A 343 1.37 -36.57 2.70
N LEU A 344 2.60 -36.58 2.17
CA LEU A 344 3.64 -37.50 2.63
C LEU A 344 4.02 -37.25 4.09
N GLU A 345 4.09 -35.99 4.52
CA GLU A 345 4.34 -35.63 5.92
C GLU A 345 3.21 -36.17 6.83
N ALA A 346 1.95 -35.95 6.45
CA ALA A 346 0.80 -36.49 7.18
C ALA A 346 0.85 -38.02 7.31
N LEU A 347 1.20 -38.73 6.24
CA LEU A 347 1.34 -40.20 6.24
C LEU A 347 2.53 -40.67 7.10
N SER A 348 3.63 -39.92 7.11
CA SER A 348 4.83 -40.26 7.89
C SER A 348 4.57 -40.28 9.39
N GLN A 349 3.80 -39.30 9.89
CA GLN A 349 3.47 -39.17 11.31
C GLN A 349 2.50 -40.25 11.81
N GLN A 350 1.81 -40.94 10.89
CA GLN A 350 0.94 -42.09 11.19
C GLN A 350 1.70 -43.44 11.11
N ASN A 351 3.04 -43.42 11.08
CA ASN A 351 3.90 -44.62 11.02
C ASN A 351 3.60 -45.57 9.84
N ILE A 352 3.15 -45.03 8.70
CA ILE A 352 2.87 -45.84 7.51
C ILE A 352 4.19 -46.28 6.87
N HIS A 353 4.41 -47.58 6.83
CA HIS A 353 5.61 -48.17 6.23
C HIS A 353 5.70 -47.85 4.73
N ASN A 354 6.87 -47.35 4.28
CA ASN A 354 7.13 -46.96 2.89
C ASN A 354 6.13 -45.89 2.36
N HIS A 355 5.80 -44.91 3.20
CA HIS A 355 4.87 -43.80 2.89
C HIS A 355 5.23 -43.05 1.60
N THR A 356 6.52 -42.94 1.27
CA THR A 356 7.00 -42.29 0.02
C THR A 356 6.50 -42.94 -1.27
N LYS A 357 6.24 -44.26 -1.26
CA LYS A 357 5.64 -45.01 -2.37
C LYS A 357 4.15 -45.33 -2.16
N PHE A 358 3.56 -44.87 -1.06
CA PHE A 358 2.18 -45.21 -0.71
C PHE A 358 1.19 -44.63 -1.72
N LEU A 359 1.42 -43.38 -2.16
CA LEU A 359 0.58 -42.68 -3.13
C LEU A 359 0.53 -43.37 -4.50
N GLU A 360 1.60 -44.07 -4.90
CA GLU A 360 1.65 -44.87 -6.14
C GLU A 360 0.61 -46.02 -6.14
N LYS A 361 0.14 -46.43 -4.96
CA LYS A 361 -0.92 -47.46 -4.81
C LYS A 361 -2.33 -46.87 -4.77
N ILE A 362 -2.44 -45.56 -4.65
CA ILE A 362 -3.71 -44.84 -4.55
C ILE A 362 -4.06 -44.27 -5.91
N PHE A 363 -3.14 -43.49 -6.49
CA PHE A 363 -3.33 -42.82 -7.77
C PHE A 363 -2.72 -43.66 -8.89
N GLN A 364 -3.58 -44.17 -9.78
CA GLN A 364 -3.14 -44.89 -10.99
C GLN A 364 -2.53 -43.93 -12.02
N LEU A 365 -2.92 -42.66 -11.99
CA LEU A 365 -2.31 -41.57 -12.76
C LEU A 365 -1.99 -40.41 -11.83
N GLU A 366 -0.72 -40.03 -11.70
CA GLU A 366 -0.31 -38.83 -10.97
C GLU A 366 0.13 -37.75 -11.95
N ILE A 367 -0.64 -36.67 -12.01
CA ILE A 367 -0.39 -35.49 -12.83
C ILE A 367 0.34 -34.48 -11.98
N ASN A 368 1.61 -34.23 -12.30
CA ASN A 368 2.30 -33.04 -11.82
C ASN A 368 1.87 -31.87 -12.71
N LEU A 369 1.34 -30.80 -12.12
CA LEU A 369 0.90 -29.64 -12.89
C LEU A 369 2.03 -29.14 -13.80
N PRO A 370 1.74 -28.85 -15.09
CA PRO A 370 2.74 -28.29 -16.00
C PRO A 370 3.35 -27.01 -15.45
N TYR A 371 4.65 -26.81 -15.73
CA TYR A 371 5.30 -25.54 -15.44
C TYR A 371 4.74 -24.45 -16.36
N TYR A 372 4.35 -23.31 -15.78
CA TYR A 372 4.01 -22.11 -16.54
C TYR A 372 5.21 -21.15 -16.55
N LYS A 373 5.38 -20.42 -17.66
CA LYS A 373 6.46 -19.45 -17.76
C LYS A 373 6.17 -18.22 -16.88
N ALA A 374 7.21 -17.63 -16.28
CA ALA A 374 7.06 -16.50 -15.38
C ALA A 374 6.45 -15.25 -16.05
N GLU A 375 6.56 -15.11 -17.37
CA GLU A 375 5.91 -14.05 -18.15
C GLU A 375 4.38 -14.12 -18.07
N ARG A 376 3.79 -15.31 -17.83
CA ARG A 376 2.34 -15.45 -17.61
C ARG A 376 1.90 -14.74 -16.32
N LEU A 377 2.70 -14.86 -15.27
CA LEU A 377 2.45 -14.16 -13.99
C LEU A 377 2.61 -12.65 -14.16
N LEU A 378 3.60 -12.21 -14.94
CA LEU A 378 3.78 -10.79 -15.28
C LEU A 378 2.58 -10.23 -16.04
N LEU A 379 2.09 -10.93 -17.06
CA LEU A 379 0.87 -10.54 -17.80
C LEU A 379 -0.36 -10.49 -16.89
N HIS A 380 -0.47 -11.44 -15.96
CA HIS A 380 -1.55 -11.42 -14.97
C HIS A 380 -1.45 -10.21 -14.04
N LEU A 381 -0.25 -9.91 -13.53
CA LEU A 381 0.01 -8.72 -12.70
C LEU A 381 -0.37 -7.44 -13.42
N GLU A 382 0.02 -7.30 -14.68
CA GLU A 382 -0.33 -6.14 -15.51
C GLU A 382 -1.83 -5.96 -15.67
N SER A 383 -2.55 -7.05 -15.97
CA SER A 383 -4.01 -7.03 -16.08
C SER A 383 -4.69 -6.61 -14.77
N GLN A 384 -4.19 -7.07 -13.62
CA GLN A 384 -4.71 -6.67 -12.31
C GLN A 384 -4.40 -5.20 -12.01
N LEU A 385 -3.16 -4.76 -12.19
CA LEU A 385 -2.76 -3.38 -11.90
C LEU A 385 -3.41 -2.36 -12.83
N ALA A 386 -3.68 -2.70 -14.09
CA ALA A 386 -4.44 -1.85 -15.01
C ALA A 386 -5.86 -1.58 -14.51
N LYS A 387 -6.51 -2.58 -13.89
CA LYS A 387 -7.83 -2.44 -13.27
C LYS A 387 -7.79 -1.66 -11.96
N LEU A 388 -6.73 -1.84 -11.17
CA LEU A 388 -6.58 -1.20 -9.85
C LEU A 388 -6.16 0.28 -9.95
N PHE A 389 -5.42 0.65 -11.00
CA PHE A 389 -4.87 1.98 -11.21
C PHE A 389 -5.21 2.55 -12.60
N PRO A 390 -6.50 2.62 -13.01
CA PRO A 390 -6.86 2.91 -14.40
C PRO A 390 -6.31 4.24 -14.92
N ASN A 391 -6.22 5.28 -14.07
CA ASN A 391 -5.74 6.60 -14.46
C ASN A 391 -4.21 6.77 -14.38
N HIS A 392 -3.51 5.83 -13.75
CA HIS A 392 -2.06 5.93 -13.50
C HIS A 392 -1.28 4.75 -14.08
N TYR A 393 -1.98 3.76 -14.67
CA TYR A 393 -1.35 2.54 -15.13
C TYR A 393 -0.33 2.78 -16.23
N ASP A 394 -0.74 3.40 -17.35
CA ASP A 394 0.16 3.61 -18.49
C ASP A 394 1.26 4.64 -18.22
N SER A 395 0.98 5.67 -17.41
CA SER A 395 1.92 6.78 -17.15
C SER A 395 2.94 6.47 -16.05
N VAL A 396 2.55 5.72 -15.02
CA VAL A 396 3.37 5.56 -13.80
C VAL A 396 3.69 4.09 -13.50
N ILE A 397 2.69 3.21 -13.52
CA ILE A 397 2.86 1.81 -13.06
C ILE A 397 3.55 0.93 -14.12
N LYS A 398 3.11 0.99 -15.37
CA LYS A 398 3.61 0.16 -16.46
C LYS A 398 5.10 0.40 -16.75
N PRO A 399 5.62 1.64 -16.78
CA PRO A 399 7.07 1.87 -16.88
C PRO A 399 7.87 1.23 -15.75
N ALA A 400 7.35 1.21 -14.52
CA ALA A 400 8.05 0.56 -13.40
C ALA A 400 8.15 -0.97 -13.54
N ILE A 401 7.22 -1.58 -14.30
CA ILE A 401 7.15 -3.04 -14.54
C ILE A 401 7.96 -3.46 -15.77
N LYS A 402 7.83 -2.71 -16.88
CA LYS A 402 8.44 -2.96 -18.19
C LYS A 402 9.05 -1.68 -18.73
N SER A 403 10.26 -1.35 -18.30
CA SER A 403 11.08 -0.30 -18.93
C SER A 403 12.33 -0.92 -19.53
N ASP A 404 12.75 -0.39 -20.69
CA ASP A 404 14.06 -0.67 -21.29
C ASP A 404 15.22 -0.02 -20.50
N SER A 405 14.90 0.78 -19.48
CA SER A 405 15.89 1.32 -18.55
C SER A 405 16.38 0.25 -17.58
N TYR A 406 17.61 0.40 -17.08
CA TYR A 406 18.23 -0.47 -16.09
C TYR A 406 17.46 -0.57 -14.74
N ARG A 407 16.38 0.21 -14.52
CA ARG A 407 15.56 0.24 -13.30
C ARG A 407 14.15 -0.29 -13.56
N SER A 408 14.04 -1.51 -14.10
CA SER A 408 12.77 -2.22 -14.26
C SER A 408 12.61 -3.31 -13.22
N ASN A 409 11.41 -3.47 -12.66
CA ASN A 409 11.10 -4.54 -11.70
C ASN A 409 10.80 -5.89 -12.34
N THR A 410 10.97 -6.06 -13.65
CA THR A 410 10.71 -7.35 -14.32
C THR A 410 11.41 -8.51 -13.60
N ALA A 411 12.70 -8.36 -13.26
CA ALA A 411 13.47 -9.38 -12.54
C ALA A 411 12.94 -9.63 -11.12
N ALA A 412 12.58 -8.56 -10.39
CA ALA A 412 12.02 -8.68 -9.05
C ALA A 412 10.66 -9.40 -9.06
N ILE A 413 9.83 -9.10 -10.05
CA ILE A 413 8.49 -9.69 -10.23
C ILE A 413 8.56 -11.16 -10.63
N HIS A 414 9.62 -11.60 -11.30
CA HIS A 414 9.84 -13.03 -11.59
C HIS A 414 10.02 -13.89 -10.33
N HIS A 415 10.23 -13.27 -9.16
CA HIS A 415 10.23 -13.99 -7.89
C HIS A 415 8.85 -14.21 -7.27
N LEU A 416 7.78 -13.65 -7.86
CA LEU A 416 6.43 -14.08 -7.53
C LEU A 416 6.22 -15.43 -8.20
N GLU A 417 6.09 -16.49 -7.40
CA GLU A 417 6.16 -17.86 -7.92
C GLU A 417 4.81 -18.38 -8.43
N ASN A 418 3.71 -17.75 -8.00
CA ASN A 418 2.36 -18.22 -8.26
C ASN A 418 1.33 -17.07 -8.35
N ILE A 419 0.15 -17.40 -8.88
CA ILE A 419 -0.93 -16.42 -9.12
C ILE A 419 -1.47 -15.79 -7.84
N ARG A 420 -1.41 -16.53 -6.72
CA ARG A 420 -1.83 -16.03 -5.41
C ARG A 420 -0.89 -14.96 -4.89
N GLU A 421 0.43 -15.16 -5.03
CA GLU A 421 1.43 -14.14 -4.71
C GLU A 421 1.24 -12.88 -5.55
N VAL A 422 0.97 -13.04 -6.85
CA VAL A 422 0.63 -11.90 -7.73
C VAL A 422 -0.59 -11.15 -7.22
N THR A 423 -1.67 -11.87 -6.89
CA THR A 423 -2.92 -11.26 -6.38
C THR A 423 -2.69 -10.53 -5.05
N ARG A 424 -1.94 -11.14 -4.11
CA ARG A 424 -1.58 -10.50 -2.83
C ARG A 424 -0.74 -9.25 -3.04
N PHE A 425 0.24 -9.31 -3.95
CA PHE A 425 1.08 -8.17 -4.29
C PHE A 425 0.27 -7.03 -4.92
N SER A 426 -0.62 -7.33 -5.88
CA SER A 426 -1.52 -6.35 -6.48
C SER A 426 -2.41 -5.65 -5.45
N ASN A 427 -3.00 -6.42 -4.53
CA ASN A 427 -3.81 -5.87 -3.44
C ASN A 427 -2.99 -5.01 -2.48
N SER A 428 -1.77 -5.44 -2.17
CA SER A 428 -0.88 -4.69 -1.29
C SER A 428 -0.49 -3.35 -1.92
N LEU A 429 -0.17 -3.32 -3.21
CA LEU A 429 0.07 -2.09 -3.95
C LEU A 429 -1.17 -1.19 -3.97
N SER A 430 -2.35 -1.73 -4.30
CA SER A 430 -3.61 -0.96 -4.30
C SER A 430 -3.85 -0.24 -2.97
N LEU A 431 -3.62 -0.94 -1.85
CA LEU A 431 -3.81 -0.38 -0.53
C LEU A 431 -2.75 0.66 -0.16
N ASN A 432 -1.46 0.36 -0.39
CA ASN A 432 -0.35 1.11 0.22
C ASN A 432 0.29 2.14 -0.71
N LEU A 433 0.15 1.99 -2.03
CA LEU A 433 0.70 2.91 -3.02
C LEU A 433 -0.30 4.01 -3.40
N SER A 434 -1.61 3.78 -3.26
CA SER A 434 -2.65 4.69 -3.76
C SER A 434 -2.52 6.14 -3.27
N LYS A 435 -2.12 6.36 -2.01
CA LYS A 435 -1.88 7.70 -1.43
C LYS A 435 -0.47 8.25 -1.68
N LEU A 436 0.43 7.41 -2.17
CA LEU A 436 1.84 7.74 -2.42
C LEU A 436 2.15 7.80 -3.91
N LEU A 437 1.15 7.70 -4.78
CA LEU A 437 1.34 7.90 -6.22
C LEU A 437 1.98 9.27 -6.47
N ASN A 438 3.10 9.27 -7.19
CA ASN A 438 3.95 10.44 -7.47
C ASN A 438 4.67 11.05 -6.25
N GLU A 439 4.59 10.43 -5.07
CA GLU A 439 5.33 10.84 -3.85
C GLU A 439 6.52 9.92 -3.55
N VAL A 440 6.60 8.78 -4.24
CA VAL A 440 7.65 7.76 -4.10
C VAL A 440 8.13 7.27 -5.47
N ASP A 441 9.38 6.82 -5.54
CA ASP A 441 9.85 5.99 -6.65
C ASP A 441 9.13 4.64 -6.60
N ILE A 442 8.35 4.35 -7.66
CA ILE A 442 7.49 3.18 -7.77
C ILE A 442 8.30 1.88 -7.85
N VAL A 443 9.48 1.94 -8.47
CA VAL A 443 10.36 0.77 -8.63
C VAL A 443 10.85 0.34 -7.26
N ASP A 444 11.40 1.28 -6.50
CA ASP A 444 11.83 1.07 -5.11
C ASP A 444 10.66 0.61 -4.23
N PHE A 445 9.46 1.17 -4.43
CA PHE A 445 8.29 0.86 -3.60
C PHE A 445 7.86 -0.59 -3.80
N MET A 446 7.76 -1.02 -5.06
CA MET A 446 7.44 -2.41 -5.41
C MET A 446 8.49 -3.39 -4.86
N ASN A 447 9.78 -3.07 -4.90
CA ASN A 447 10.82 -3.95 -4.35
C ASN A 447 10.72 -4.07 -2.82
N ILE A 448 10.52 -2.97 -2.12
CA ILE A 448 10.26 -2.96 -0.69
C ILE A 448 8.97 -3.71 -0.35
N GLU A 449 7.95 -3.60 -1.20
CA GLU A 449 6.68 -4.28 -1.04
C GLU A 449 6.81 -5.81 -1.20
N ILE A 450 7.62 -6.27 -2.16
CA ILE A 450 7.98 -7.69 -2.29
C ILE A 450 8.71 -8.18 -1.03
N ILE A 451 9.68 -7.41 -0.53
CA ILE A 451 10.39 -7.75 0.71
C ILE A 451 9.42 -7.82 1.88
N ARG A 452 8.49 -6.87 2.02
CA ARG A 452 7.48 -6.85 3.08
C ARG A 452 6.55 -8.06 3.01
N MET A 453 6.12 -8.44 1.82
CA MET A 453 5.18 -9.53 1.61
C MET A 453 5.82 -10.91 1.82
N LYS A 454 7.03 -11.15 1.27
CA LYS A 454 7.73 -12.45 1.35
C LYS A 454 8.62 -12.57 2.59
N TYR A 455 9.22 -11.48 3.05
CA TYR A 455 10.25 -11.44 4.11
C TYR A 455 9.97 -10.34 5.16
N PRO A 456 8.81 -10.39 5.87
CA PRO A 456 8.39 -9.32 6.78
C PRO A 456 9.42 -9.02 7.88
N VAL A 457 10.14 -10.03 8.35
CA VAL A 457 11.22 -9.88 9.36
C VAL A 457 12.38 -9.06 8.81
N ILE A 458 12.75 -9.24 7.55
CA ILE A 458 13.83 -8.46 6.91
C ILE A 458 13.38 -7.02 6.68
N TYR A 459 12.15 -6.83 6.23
CA TYR A 459 11.53 -5.51 6.13
C TYR A 459 11.61 -4.76 7.47
N GLU A 460 11.19 -5.41 8.56
CA GLU A 460 11.24 -4.82 9.91
C GLU A 460 12.68 -4.49 10.33
N LEU A 461 13.63 -5.39 10.10
CA LEU A 461 15.05 -5.19 10.41
C LEU A 461 15.63 -3.99 9.67
N LEU A 462 15.34 -3.84 8.38
CA LEU A 462 15.82 -2.72 7.56
C LEU A 462 15.40 -1.37 8.13
N PHE A 463 14.13 -1.23 8.56
CA PHE A 463 13.62 0.05 9.08
C PHE A 463 13.97 0.29 10.55
N LYS A 464 13.96 -0.74 11.41
CA LYS A 464 14.27 -0.58 12.84
C LYS A 464 15.77 -0.42 13.13
N LYS A 465 16.62 -1.05 12.31
CA LYS A 465 18.08 -1.06 12.47
C LYS A 465 18.78 -0.44 11.26
N SER A 466 18.17 0.56 10.64
CA SER A 466 18.69 1.21 9.43
C SER A 466 20.13 1.72 9.60
N HIS A 467 20.47 2.30 10.75
CA HIS A 467 21.83 2.78 11.07
C HIS A 467 22.91 1.69 11.10
N ILE A 468 22.52 0.41 11.20
CA ILE A 468 23.45 -0.74 11.16
C ILE A 468 23.60 -1.22 9.71
N PHE A 469 22.49 -1.34 9.00
CA PHE A 469 22.45 -1.98 7.68
C PHE A 469 22.63 -1.01 6.52
N LEU A 470 22.46 0.29 6.77
CA LEU A 470 22.63 1.36 5.80
C LEU A 470 23.72 2.31 6.27
N SER A 471 24.54 2.75 5.34
CA SER A 471 25.53 3.80 5.55
C SER A 471 25.31 4.92 4.55
N THR A 472 25.63 6.15 4.93
CA THR A 472 25.68 7.27 3.99
C THR A 472 27.07 7.33 3.40
N LYS A 473 27.18 7.50 2.08
CA LYS A 473 28.47 7.78 1.46
C LYS A 473 28.91 9.19 1.88
N ASP A 474 30.06 9.30 2.54
CA ASP A 474 30.86 10.53 2.53
C ASP A 474 31.43 10.65 1.13
N THR A 475 30.61 11.11 0.19
CA THR A 475 31.13 11.49 -1.10
C THR A 475 31.99 12.73 -0.81
N TYR A 476 33.31 12.64 -1.03
CA TYR A 476 34.28 13.75 -0.92
C TYR A 476 33.95 14.97 -1.80
N VAL A 477 32.77 14.99 -2.43
CA VAL A 477 32.16 16.14 -3.08
C VAL A 477 31.19 16.72 -2.07
N GLN A 478 31.50 17.91 -1.53
CA GLN A 478 30.69 18.69 -0.59
C GLN A 478 29.24 18.98 -1.05
N TYR A 479 28.78 18.45 -2.19
CA TYR A 479 27.57 18.86 -2.90
C TYR A 479 26.67 17.72 -3.38
N SER A 480 26.93 16.46 -3.01
CA SER A 480 26.03 15.35 -3.33
C SER A 480 25.22 14.92 -2.11
N LYS A 481 23.90 14.81 -2.24
CA LYS A 481 23.00 14.28 -1.23
C LYS A 481 23.57 13.03 -0.53
N ALA A 482 23.47 13.02 0.80
CA ALA A 482 23.65 11.79 1.56
C ALA A 482 22.66 10.75 1.03
N ARG A 483 23.19 9.70 0.40
CA ARG A 483 22.40 8.57 -0.10
C ARG A 483 22.76 7.34 0.70
N TYR A 484 21.75 6.61 1.15
CA TYR A 484 21.93 5.30 1.75
C TYR A 484 22.43 4.29 0.73
N LYS A 485 23.46 3.56 1.12
CA LYS A 485 23.92 2.31 0.51
C LYS A 485 23.86 1.20 1.56
N LEU A 486 23.86 -0.05 1.11
CA LEU A 486 24.03 -1.17 2.03
C LEU A 486 25.39 -1.05 2.71
N ALA A 487 25.40 -1.16 4.04
CA ALA A 487 26.62 -1.21 4.82
C ALA A 487 27.36 -2.53 4.55
N THR A 488 28.66 -2.43 4.34
CA THR A 488 29.53 -3.58 4.08
C THR A 488 30.54 -3.75 5.20
N GLU A 489 30.96 -5.00 5.44
CA GLU A 489 32.06 -5.29 6.33
C GLU A 489 33.39 -4.96 5.66
N GLU A 490 34.26 -4.20 6.33
CA GLU A 490 35.54 -3.71 5.77
C GLU A 490 36.47 -4.82 5.24
N LYS A 491 36.47 -6.00 5.89
CA LYS A 491 37.39 -7.09 5.57
C LYS A 491 36.93 -7.99 4.43
N THR A 492 35.63 -8.25 4.34
CA THR A 492 35.08 -9.24 3.40
C THR A 492 34.34 -8.60 2.24
N GLY A 493 33.94 -7.33 2.36
CA GLY A 493 33.09 -6.65 1.39
C GLY A 493 31.64 -7.16 1.35
N LYS A 494 31.27 -8.12 2.22
CA LYS A 494 29.90 -8.63 2.32
C LYS A 494 28.99 -7.63 2.99
N TYR A 495 27.71 -7.66 2.64
CA TYR A 495 26.71 -6.79 3.25
C TYR A 495 26.44 -7.21 4.70
N LEU A 496 26.40 -6.25 5.63
CA LEU A 496 26.16 -6.52 7.05
C LEU A 496 24.80 -7.20 7.29
N ILE A 497 23.79 -6.85 6.49
CA ILE A 497 22.48 -7.50 6.58
C ILE A 497 22.52 -8.97 6.10
N GLU A 498 23.38 -9.30 5.13
CA GLU A 498 23.58 -10.68 4.67
C GLU A 498 24.19 -11.53 5.78
N ASN A 499 25.27 -11.04 6.40
CA ASN A 499 25.91 -11.70 7.54
C ASN A 499 24.93 -11.87 8.70
N TYR A 500 24.14 -10.82 9.01
CA TYR A 500 23.14 -10.89 10.07
C TYR A 500 22.10 -11.99 9.81
N ILE A 501 21.63 -12.16 8.57
CA ILE A 501 20.68 -13.22 8.21
C ILE A 501 21.32 -14.60 8.38
N ILE A 502 22.56 -14.78 7.93
CA ILE A 502 23.30 -16.05 8.02
C ILE A 502 23.55 -16.44 9.49
N ASP A 503 23.89 -15.48 10.33
CA ASP A 503 24.24 -15.69 11.75
C ASP A 503 23.01 -15.91 12.64
N ASN A 504 21.80 -15.62 12.15
CA ASN A 504 20.54 -15.73 12.90
C ASN A 504 19.55 -16.70 12.22
N PRO A 505 19.78 -18.03 12.28
CA PRO A 505 18.93 -19.02 11.63
C PRO A 505 17.50 -19.09 12.20
N ASN A 506 17.27 -18.53 13.39
CA ASN A 506 15.96 -18.39 14.02
C ASN A 506 15.03 -17.39 13.30
N LEU A 507 15.52 -16.62 12.33
CA LEU A 507 14.68 -15.75 11.49
C LEU A 507 13.80 -16.53 10.49
N SER A 508 13.97 -17.86 10.39
CA SER A 508 13.21 -18.75 9.50
C SER A 508 13.28 -18.37 8.02
N ILE A 509 14.38 -17.75 7.58
CA ILE A 509 14.65 -17.42 6.18
C ILE A 509 15.35 -18.61 5.51
N ASN A 510 14.86 -19.02 4.33
CA ASN A 510 15.51 -20.07 3.56
C ASN A 510 16.85 -19.56 3.00
N LYS A 511 17.90 -20.39 3.04
CA LYS A 511 19.22 -20.03 2.49
C LYS A 511 19.16 -19.65 1.01
N ASN A 512 18.25 -20.26 0.25
CA ASN A 512 18.08 -19.97 -1.17
C ASN A 512 17.51 -18.56 -1.42
N ASP A 513 16.82 -17.99 -0.43
CA ASP A 513 16.17 -16.67 -0.55
C ASP A 513 17.14 -15.52 -0.24
N ILE A 514 18.25 -15.80 0.45
CA ILE A 514 19.22 -14.77 0.88
C ILE A 514 19.75 -14.00 -0.33
N THR A 515 20.20 -14.69 -1.37
CA THR A 515 20.70 -14.06 -2.60
C THR A 515 19.66 -13.13 -3.22
N GLN A 516 18.39 -13.54 -3.21
CA GLN A 516 17.29 -12.73 -3.74
C GLN A 516 17.01 -11.50 -2.87
N ILE A 517 16.96 -11.67 -1.54
CA ILE A 517 16.76 -10.56 -0.60
C ILE A 517 17.84 -9.50 -0.82
N ILE A 518 19.11 -9.92 -0.89
CA ILE A 518 20.25 -9.04 -1.12
C ILE A 518 20.18 -8.39 -2.50
N LYS A 519 19.72 -9.11 -3.54
CA LYS A 519 19.52 -8.54 -4.87
C LYS A 519 18.48 -7.42 -4.84
N LEU A 520 17.30 -7.64 -4.26
CA LEU A 520 16.25 -6.62 -4.12
C LEU A 520 16.75 -5.40 -3.36
N LEU A 521 17.48 -5.60 -2.26
CA LEU A 521 18.03 -4.50 -1.46
C LEU A 521 19.15 -3.74 -2.16
N SER A 522 20.05 -4.42 -2.86
CA SER A 522 21.17 -3.78 -3.58
C SER A 522 20.72 -3.04 -4.84
N ASP A 523 19.61 -3.44 -5.46
CA ASP A 523 18.99 -2.71 -6.57
C ASP A 523 18.37 -1.37 -6.10
N ILE A 524 17.90 -1.32 -4.86
CA ILE A 524 17.44 -0.09 -4.20
C ILE A 524 18.64 0.77 -3.74
N PHE A 525 19.50 0.19 -2.91
CA PHE A 525 20.61 0.85 -2.22
C PHE A 525 21.94 0.62 -2.95
N THR A 526 21.97 0.95 -4.25
CA THR A 526 23.09 0.65 -5.15
C THR A 526 24.39 1.36 -4.78
N ASP A 527 25.51 0.64 -4.90
CA ASP A 527 26.88 1.17 -4.78
C ASP A 527 27.42 1.77 -6.10
N SER A 528 26.74 1.55 -7.24
CA SER A 528 27.23 1.97 -8.56
C SER A 528 27.04 3.47 -8.77
N TYR A 529 28.16 4.17 -9.03
CA TYR A 529 28.17 5.61 -9.32
C TYR A 529 27.33 5.96 -10.56
N ILE A 530 27.34 5.11 -11.59
CA ILE A 530 26.57 5.31 -12.84
C ILE A 530 25.06 5.18 -12.59
N ASN A 531 24.64 4.23 -11.74
CA ASN A 531 23.23 4.04 -11.40
C ASN A 531 22.73 5.07 -10.39
N SER A 532 23.62 5.66 -9.58
CA SER A 532 23.25 6.67 -8.59
C SER A 532 22.70 7.96 -9.22
N TYR A 533 23.20 8.38 -10.39
CA TYR A 533 22.70 9.55 -11.13
C TYR A 533 21.38 9.32 -11.87
N SER A 534 20.98 8.06 -12.11
CA SER A 534 19.69 7.75 -12.77
C SER A 534 18.54 7.51 -11.79
N SER A 535 18.82 7.54 -10.48
CA SER A 535 17.82 7.29 -9.46
C SER A 535 16.90 8.50 -9.26
N SER A 536 15.60 8.27 -9.20
CA SER A 536 14.62 9.32 -8.93
C SER A 536 14.91 10.00 -7.59
N VAL A 537 14.72 11.31 -7.52
CA VAL A 537 14.79 12.08 -6.26
C VAL A 537 13.80 11.59 -5.21
N LEU A 538 12.80 10.80 -5.62
CA LEU A 538 11.81 10.15 -4.76
C LEU A 538 12.26 8.78 -4.23
N SER A 539 13.47 8.33 -4.58
CA SER A 539 14.02 7.04 -4.15
C SER A 539 14.11 6.94 -2.63
N ILE A 540 13.81 5.75 -2.10
CA ILE A 540 13.94 5.42 -0.66
C ILE A 540 15.38 5.55 -0.16
N ALA A 541 16.36 5.44 -1.06
CA ALA A 541 17.77 5.59 -0.72
C ALA A 541 18.12 7.01 -0.26
N PHE A 542 17.27 8.01 -0.49
CA PHE A 542 17.43 9.32 0.11
C PHE A 542 16.85 9.34 1.55
N PRO A 543 17.62 9.74 2.57
CA PRO A 543 17.17 9.77 3.96
C PRO A 543 15.86 10.52 4.19
N SER A 544 15.61 11.61 3.45
CA SER A 544 14.34 12.37 3.47
C SER A 544 13.12 11.54 3.05
N ASN A 545 13.29 10.59 2.13
CA ASN A 545 12.20 9.74 1.66
C ASN A 545 12.07 8.44 2.44
N PHE A 546 13.12 8.02 3.16
CA PHE A 546 13.21 6.68 3.76
C PHE A 546 11.95 6.31 4.55
N ARG A 547 11.44 7.21 5.41
CA ARG A 547 10.25 6.96 6.24
C ARG A 547 8.92 6.89 5.46
N LYS A 548 8.82 7.50 4.26
CA LYS A 548 7.60 7.46 3.43
C LYS A 548 7.25 6.02 3.03
N TYR A 549 8.27 5.19 2.82
CA TYR A 549 8.14 3.79 2.41
C TYR A 549 7.71 2.83 3.53
N SER A 550 7.60 3.30 4.78
CA SER A 550 7.09 2.51 5.91
C SER A 550 5.83 3.05 6.56
N THR A 551 5.44 4.29 6.25
CA THR A 551 4.28 4.95 6.87
C THR A 551 3.03 4.94 5.99
N TYR A 552 3.17 4.70 4.68
CA TYR A 552 2.07 4.63 3.69
C TYR A 552 1.20 5.90 3.62
N ALA A 553 1.74 7.01 4.11
CA ALA A 553 1.14 8.32 4.12
C ALA A 553 2.24 9.37 4.06
N LEU A 554 1.90 10.55 3.54
CA LEU A 554 2.77 11.70 3.70
C LEU A 554 2.62 12.21 5.13
N LEU A 555 3.72 12.15 5.89
CA LEU A 555 3.79 12.72 7.24
C LEU A 555 3.77 14.25 7.17
N GLU A 556 3.34 14.92 8.25
CA GLU A 556 3.25 16.39 8.31
C GLU A 556 4.61 17.08 8.16
N ASP A 557 5.70 16.39 8.55
CA ASP A 557 7.09 16.85 8.43
C ASP A 557 7.71 16.60 7.05
N ASN A 558 6.95 16.06 6.09
CA ASN A 558 7.43 15.77 4.74
C ASN A 558 6.80 16.71 3.70
N LEU A 559 7.64 17.30 2.86
CA LEU A 559 7.17 18.08 1.70
C LEU A 559 6.65 17.14 0.60
N SER A 560 5.38 17.34 0.22
CA SER A 560 4.74 16.67 -0.92
C SER A 560 5.40 17.07 -2.24
N GLU A 561 5.81 16.08 -3.03
CA GLU A 561 6.33 16.34 -4.37
C GLU A 561 5.23 16.88 -5.30
N VAL A 562 4.02 16.36 -5.18
CA VAL A 562 2.88 16.83 -5.99
C VAL A 562 2.56 18.29 -5.66
N ALA A 563 2.61 18.67 -4.38
CA ALA A 563 2.39 20.06 -3.98
C ALA A 563 3.53 20.98 -4.44
N PHE A 564 4.79 20.55 -4.29
CA PHE A 564 5.95 21.31 -4.75
C PHE A 564 5.93 21.53 -6.27
N SER A 565 5.72 20.47 -7.04
CA SER A 565 5.60 20.53 -8.50
C SER A 565 4.44 21.43 -8.94
N ARG A 566 3.28 21.36 -8.27
CA ARG A 566 2.15 22.27 -8.55
C ARG A 566 2.49 23.72 -8.25
N ALA A 567 3.19 23.99 -7.14
CA ALA A 567 3.62 25.33 -6.78
C ALA A 567 4.67 25.87 -7.76
N ARG A 568 5.64 25.05 -8.19
CA ARG A 568 6.61 25.40 -9.24
C ARG A 568 5.91 25.72 -10.56
N ALA A 569 4.86 25.00 -10.93
CA ALA A 569 4.08 25.27 -12.13
C ALA A 569 3.19 26.53 -12.04
N SER A 570 3.03 27.12 -10.85
CA SER A 570 2.24 28.34 -10.64
C SER A 570 3.03 29.62 -10.92
N GLU A 571 2.36 30.76 -10.80
CA GLU A 571 2.99 32.08 -10.91
C GLU A 571 4.00 32.32 -9.76
N GLN A 572 5.02 33.16 -10.01
CA GLN A 572 6.11 33.46 -9.07
C GLN A 572 5.62 33.79 -7.64
N HIS A 573 4.59 34.62 -7.52
CA HIS A 573 4.09 35.06 -6.22
C HIS A 573 3.44 33.91 -5.43
N VAL A 574 2.71 33.02 -6.10
CA VAL A 574 2.09 31.83 -5.50
C VAL A 574 3.16 30.82 -5.09
N PHE A 575 4.22 30.67 -5.88
CA PHE A 575 5.32 29.78 -5.52
C PHE A 575 6.07 30.28 -4.29
N ASN A 576 6.44 31.57 -4.24
CA ASN A 576 7.06 32.18 -3.06
C ASN A 576 6.19 32.04 -1.82
N GLN A 577 4.88 32.32 -1.93
CA GLN A 577 3.95 32.15 -0.81
C GLN A 577 3.93 30.69 -0.31
N SER A 578 3.92 29.72 -1.22
CA SER A 578 3.96 28.30 -0.84
C SER A 578 5.25 27.94 -0.09
N ILE A 579 6.39 28.48 -0.53
CA ILE A 579 7.69 28.30 0.13
C ILE A 579 7.67 28.91 1.53
N GLU A 580 7.15 30.12 1.69
CA GLU A 580 7.03 30.79 3.00
C GLU A 580 6.11 30.00 3.94
N GLU A 581 4.97 29.51 3.46
CA GLU A 581 4.04 28.66 4.22
C GLU A 581 4.69 27.34 4.67
N TRP A 582 5.51 26.71 3.83
CA TRP A 582 6.25 25.51 4.20
C TRP A 582 7.40 25.79 5.17
N CYS A 583 8.11 26.91 5.02
CA CYS A 583 9.11 27.37 5.99
C CYS A 583 8.47 27.57 7.37
N ALA A 584 7.29 28.18 7.43
CA ALA A 584 6.55 28.38 8.67
C ALA A 584 6.16 27.06 9.36
N LYS A 585 5.99 25.98 8.60
CA LYS A 585 5.75 24.61 9.09
C LYS A 585 7.03 23.85 9.47
N GLY A 586 8.20 24.48 9.38
CA GLY A 586 9.49 23.85 9.69
C GLY A 586 10.07 22.99 8.55
N LEU A 587 9.55 23.11 7.33
CA LEU A 587 9.98 22.31 6.17
C LEU A 587 11.18 22.90 5.42
N SER A 588 11.88 23.89 5.98
CA SER A 588 13.01 24.57 5.32
C SER A 588 14.09 23.59 4.83
N TRP A 589 14.35 22.51 5.56
CA TRP A 589 15.32 21.49 5.13
C TRP A 589 14.84 20.75 3.87
N GLU A 590 13.58 20.30 3.83
CA GLU A 590 13.01 19.61 2.67
C GLU A 590 13.02 20.51 1.42
N ILE A 591 12.65 21.78 1.58
CA ILE A 591 12.68 22.78 0.49
C ILE A 591 14.09 22.94 -0.05
N ARG A 592 15.08 23.11 0.82
CA ARG A 592 16.49 23.19 0.43
C ARG A 592 16.91 21.95 -0.37
N GLN A 593 16.53 20.75 0.09
CA GLN A 593 16.83 19.51 -0.62
C GLN A 593 16.19 19.47 -2.02
N ARG A 594 14.97 19.99 -2.20
CA ARG A 594 14.33 20.09 -3.52
C ARG A 594 15.05 21.05 -4.45
N PHE A 595 15.49 22.21 -3.98
CA PHE A 595 16.27 23.12 -4.82
C PHE A 595 17.64 22.54 -5.22
N LEU A 596 18.29 21.82 -4.31
CA LEU A 596 19.54 21.11 -4.62
C LEU A 596 19.35 20.09 -5.75
N ASP A 597 18.21 19.38 -5.79
CA ASP A 597 17.88 18.39 -6.83
C ASP A 597 17.67 18.97 -8.23
N ILE A 598 17.31 20.25 -8.33
CA ILE A 598 16.94 20.85 -9.61
C ILE A 598 18.21 21.23 -10.35
N HIS A 599 18.58 20.42 -11.34
CA HIS A 599 19.71 20.69 -12.24
C HIS A 599 19.27 20.99 -13.69
N GLN A 600 17.99 20.74 -14.01
CA GLN A 600 17.39 21.00 -15.30
C GLN A 600 16.13 21.84 -15.13
N PHE A 601 15.93 22.76 -16.06
CA PHE A 601 14.83 23.69 -16.09
C PHE A 601 14.08 23.48 -17.39
N ASP A 602 12.76 23.66 -17.35
CA ASP A 602 11.91 23.38 -18.51
C ASP A 602 12.12 24.42 -19.60
N ASP A 603 12.18 25.69 -19.21
CA ASP A 603 12.38 26.84 -20.08
C ASP A 603 13.01 28.02 -19.32
N ARG A 604 13.06 29.19 -19.98
CA ARG A 604 13.56 30.44 -19.40
C ARG A 604 12.77 30.87 -18.16
N GLU A 605 11.44 30.79 -18.22
CA GLU A 605 10.56 31.27 -17.16
C GLU A 605 10.74 30.42 -15.90
N ASP A 606 10.77 29.10 -16.07
CA ASP A 606 11.02 28.15 -14.98
C ASP A 606 12.43 28.33 -14.36
N PHE A 607 13.45 28.55 -15.20
CA PHE A 607 14.80 28.89 -14.72
C PHE A 607 14.83 30.18 -13.89
N GLU A 608 14.33 31.29 -14.44
CA GLU A 608 14.31 32.59 -13.75
C GLU A 608 13.52 32.49 -12.44
N LYS A 609 12.39 31.79 -12.47
CA LYS A 609 11.52 31.58 -11.31
C LYS A 609 12.21 30.80 -10.21
N ILE A 610 12.87 29.68 -10.51
CA ILE A 610 13.57 28.89 -9.49
C ILE A 610 14.72 29.67 -8.87
N ILE A 611 15.54 30.34 -9.68
CA ILE A 611 16.66 31.13 -9.16
C ILE A 611 16.14 32.27 -8.27
N THR A 612 15.12 33.00 -8.70
CA THR A 612 14.49 34.06 -7.89
C THR A 612 13.92 33.50 -6.58
N THR A 613 13.29 32.33 -6.63
CA THR A 613 12.71 31.68 -5.45
C THR A 613 13.80 31.21 -4.48
N ILE A 614 14.96 30.76 -4.96
CA ILE A 614 16.10 30.42 -4.10
C ILE A 614 16.57 31.64 -3.29
N PHE A 615 16.65 32.82 -3.91
CA PHE A 615 16.99 34.08 -3.20
C PHE A 615 15.91 34.44 -2.17
N ASN A 616 14.62 34.31 -2.51
CA ASN A 616 13.52 34.53 -1.56
C ASN A 616 13.57 33.54 -0.37
N PHE A 617 13.76 32.25 -0.65
CA PHE A 617 13.91 31.20 0.36
C PHE A 617 15.10 31.48 1.29
N ALA A 618 16.26 31.83 0.73
CA ALA A 618 17.47 32.10 1.50
C ALA A 618 17.30 33.29 2.46
N ASN A 619 16.52 34.29 2.06
CA ASN A 619 16.17 35.45 2.89
C ASN A 619 14.95 35.24 3.80
N THR A 620 14.30 34.07 3.76
CA THR A 620 13.17 33.76 4.64
C THR A 620 13.68 33.40 6.04
N PRO A 621 13.13 33.98 7.12
CA PRO A 621 13.57 33.69 8.47
C PRO A 621 13.10 32.30 8.94
N TYR A 622 13.89 31.66 9.81
CA TYR A 622 13.41 30.48 10.52
C TYR A 622 12.27 30.87 11.48
N PRO A 623 11.31 29.96 11.75
CA PRO A 623 10.37 30.12 12.85
C PRO A 623 11.10 30.44 14.17
N GLU A 624 10.48 31.25 15.03
CA GLU A 624 11.12 31.78 16.26
C GLU A 624 11.71 30.68 17.16
N HIS A 625 11.04 29.54 17.27
CA HIS A 625 11.51 28.39 18.05
C HIS A 625 12.73 27.66 17.45
N LEU A 626 13.05 27.88 16.17
CA LEU A 626 14.18 27.27 15.45
C LEU A 626 15.34 28.24 15.23
N SER A 627 15.10 29.54 15.31
CA SER A 627 16.10 30.58 14.99
C SER A 627 17.29 30.59 15.95
N GLN A 628 17.08 30.16 17.21
CA GLN A 628 18.15 30.00 18.19
C GLN A 628 19.11 28.85 17.86
N VAL A 629 18.64 27.84 17.10
CA VAL A 629 19.43 26.63 16.77
C VAL A 629 20.08 26.75 15.40
N PHE A 630 19.36 27.25 14.40
CA PHE A 630 19.78 27.23 13.00
C PHE A 630 20.18 28.60 12.44
N GLY A 631 20.09 29.66 13.26
CA GLY A 631 20.38 31.04 12.85
C GLY A 631 19.12 31.80 12.42
N THR A 632 19.30 33.05 11.99
CA THR A 632 18.17 33.97 11.75
C THR A 632 17.46 33.74 10.42
N LEU A 633 18.18 33.29 9.40
CA LEU A 633 17.68 33.11 8.03
C LEU A 633 17.94 31.69 7.56
N ASN A 634 17.12 31.18 6.65
CA ASN A 634 17.35 29.87 6.04
C ASN A 634 18.72 29.81 5.35
N GLY A 635 19.10 30.82 4.57
CA GLY A 635 20.28 30.79 3.70
C GLY A 635 20.20 29.71 2.61
N TYR A 636 21.21 29.64 1.74
CA TYR A 636 21.30 28.62 0.69
C TYR A 636 22.75 28.19 0.42
N ASP A 637 22.94 27.03 -0.19
CA ASP A 637 24.26 26.53 -0.58
C ASP A 637 24.82 27.39 -1.72
N LYS A 638 25.91 28.12 -1.44
CA LYS A 638 26.50 29.08 -2.38
C LYS A 638 27.12 28.39 -3.59
N ASP A 639 27.69 27.21 -3.40
CA ASP A 639 28.39 26.51 -4.47
C ASP A 639 27.39 25.88 -5.45
N ASP A 640 26.30 25.29 -4.95
CA ASP A 640 25.20 24.85 -5.80
C ASP A 640 24.60 26.04 -6.57
N LEU A 641 24.27 27.15 -5.89
CA LEU A 641 23.70 28.33 -6.57
C LEU A 641 24.64 28.87 -7.66
N ARG A 642 25.94 29.02 -7.35
CA ARG A 642 26.97 29.41 -8.34
C ARG A 642 27.01 28.44 -9.51
N ASN A 643 26.95 27.14 -9.25
CA ASN A 643 26.91 26.10 -10.28
C ASN A 643 25.58 26.06 -11.05
N LYS A 644 24.47 26.59 -10.54
CA LYS A 644 23.22 26.74 -11.32
C LYS A 644 23.25 27.96 -12.24
N ILE A 645 23.90 29.05 -11.83
CA ILE A 645 23.91 30.33 -12.58
C ILE A 645 25.20 30.62 -13.37
N SER A 646 26.26 29.83 -13.22
CA SER A 646 27.47 30.01 -14.04
C SER A 646 27.18 29.80 -15.54
N ASP A 647 27.59 30.73 -16.39
CA ASP A 647 27.47 30.65 -17.86
C ASP A 647 28.77 30.22 -18.54
N HIS A 648 29.55 29.36 -17.89
CA HIS A 648 30.75 28.80 -18.50
C HIS A 648 30.41 28.18 -19.87
N GLU A 649 31.19 28.51 -20.89
CA GLU A 649 30.95 28.13 -22.30
C GLU A 649 29.56 28.53 -22.86
N ASN A 650 28.95 29.57 -22.28
CA ASN A 650 27.61 30.06 -22.63
C ASN A 650 26.50 29.00 -22.48
N ARG A 651 26.65 28.05 -21.54
CA ARG A 651 25.72 26.91 -21.39
C ARG A 651 24.29 27.34 -21.04
N ILE A 652 24.11 28.38 -20.22
CA ILE A 652 22.81 28.86 -19.74
C ILE A 652 22.19 29.79 -20.77
N SER A 653 22.97 30.77 -21.25
CA SER A 653 22.50 31.74 -22.25
C SER A 653 22.14 31.06 -23.57
N ASN A 654 22.89 30.05 -24.01
CA ASN A 654 22.53 29.27 -25.20
C ASN A 654 21.28 28.42 -24.98
N LYS A 655 21.12 27.80 -23.80
CA LYS A 655 20.05 26.84 -23.54
C LYS A 655 18.70 27.50 -23.26
N TYR A 656 18.66 28.54 -22.43
CA TYR A 656 17.42 29.14 -21.95
C TYR A 656 17.16 30.56 -22.48
N TYR A 657 18.17 31.26 -23.03
CA TYR A 657 18.02 32.64 -23.51
C TYR A 657 18.20 32.77 -25.02
N SER A 658 18.10 31.67 -25.78
CA SER A 658 18.25 31.69 -27.24
C SER A 658 19.53 32.38 -27.72
N LYS A 659 20.63 32.22 -26.97
CA LYS A 659 21.95 32.86 -27.17
C LYS A 659 22.01 34.36 -26.86
N ASP A 660 20.96 34.94 -26.28
CA ASP A 660 20.96 36.32 -25.78
C ASP A 660 21.65 36.39 -24.41
N LYS A 661 22.97 36.64 -24.45
CA LYS A 661 23.77 36.79 -23.25
C LYS A 661 23.42 38.06 -22.45
N VAL A 662 22.99 39.13 -23.13
CA VAL A 662 22.71 40.42 -22.49
C VAL A 662 21.47 40.30 -21.62
N ALA A 663 20.41 39.69 -22.15
CA ALA A 663 19.19 39.43 -21.37
C ALA A 663 19.47 38.56 -20.14
N TYR A 664 20.35 37.55 -20.26
CA TYR A 664 20.72 36.72 -19.13
C TYR A 664 21.50 37.49 -18.05
N GLN A 665 22.48 38.29 -18.47
CA GLN A 665 23.25 39.14 -17.55
C GLN A 665 22.36 40.16 -16.86
N GLU A 666 21.38 40.73 -17.55
CA GLU A 666 20.40 41.65 -16.98
C GLU A 666 19.52 40.98 -15.93
N PHE A 667 19.04 39.76 -16.17
CA PHE A 667 18.32 38.98 -15.16
C PHE A 667 19.17 38.77 -13.89
N ILE A 668 20.41 38.28 -14.03
CA ILE A 668 21.30 38.05 -12.89
C ILE A 668 21.61 39.34 -12.14
N ARG A 669 21.87 40.44 -12.86
CA ARG A 669 22.06 41.77 -12.26
C ARG A 669 20.85 42.20 -11.44
N ASN A 670 19.64 42.01 -11.97
CA ASN A 670 18.40 42.42 -11.32
C ASN A 670 18.14 41.65 -10.01
N LEU A 671 18.60 40.39 -9.87
CA LEU A 671 18.52 39.65 -8.60
C LEU A 671 19.24 40.38 -7.47
N PHE A 672 20.40 40.95 -7.76
CA PHE A 672 21.19 41.70 -6.77
C PHE A 672 20.65 43.12 -6.60
N LEU A 673 20.32 43.83 -7.68
CA LEU A 673 19.79 45.21 -7.57
C LEU A 673 18.44 45.30 -6.84
N SER A 674 17.66 44.20 -6.82
CA SER A 674 16.38 44.12 -6.10
C SER A 674 16.50 43.60 -4.66
N ALA A 675 17.72 43.33 -4.19
CA ALA A 675 17.97 42.84 -2.84
C ALA A 675 17.41 43.82 -1.78
N LYS A 676 16.85 43.28 -0.70
CA LYS A 676 16.27 44.09 0.38
C LYS A 676 17.29 44.28 1.50
N HIS A 677 17.36 45.50 2.04
CA HIS A 677 18.14 45.77 3.25
C HIS A 677 17.75 44.79 4.38
N PRO A 678 18.70 44.14 5.08
CA PRO A 678 20.14 44.45 5.14
C PRO A 678 21.05 43.64 4.17
N PHE A 679 20.51 43.06 3.09
CA PHE A 679 21.29 42.39 2.02
C PHE A 679 22.13 41.19 2.47
N ARG A 680 21.68 40.48 3.53
CA ARG A 680 22.46 39.40 4.17
C ARG A 680 22.87 38.33 3.17
N PHE A 681 21.91 37.69 2.52
CA PHE A 681 22.23 36.58 1.61
C PHE A 681 22.97 37.06 0.36
N GLU A 682 22.54 38.17 -0.25
CA GLU A 682 23.09 38.67 -1.50
C GLU A 682 24.53 39.15 -1.35
N SER A 683 24.85 39.86 -0.26
CA SER A 683 26.23 40.30 0.00
C SER A 683 27.15 39.11 0.30
N ASP A 684 26.67 38.14 1.07
CA ASP A 684 27.41 36.94 1.45
C ASP A 684 27.66 36.02 0.24
N PHE A 685 26.73 36.01 -0.72
CA PHE A 685 26.90 35.30 -1.99
C PHE A 685 27.86 36.04 -2.94
N ILE A 686 27.78 37.38 -3.04
CA ILE A 686 28.72 38.19 -3.83
C ILE A 686 30.16 38.04 -3.31
N GLU A 687 30.38 38.05 -1.99
CA GLU A 687 31.70 37.77 -1.41
C GLU A 687 32.24 36.41 -1.88
N SER A 688 31.40 35.38 -1.84
CA SER A 688 31.78 34.03 -2.26
C SER A 688 32.16 33.98 -3.74
N ILE A 689 31.45 34.72 -4.60
CA ILE A 689 31.79 34.87 -6.02
C ILE A 689 33.14 35.57 -6.17
N ASN A 690 33.36 36.68 -5.46
CA ASN A 690 34.59 37.47 -5.52
C ASN A 690 35.81 36.74 -4.92
N SER A 691 35.56 35.75 -4.07
CA SER A 691 36.58 34.90 -3.44
C SER A 691 36.84 33.60 -4.20
N TYR A 692 36.16 33.33 -5.32
CA TYR A 692 36.35 32.12 -6.12
C TYR A 692 36.78 32.47 -7.55
N PHE A 693 37.78 31.76 -8.09
CA PHE A 693 38.16 31.94 -9.50
C PHE A 693 37.07 31.38 -10.43
N SER A 694 36.42 32.24 -11.22
CA SER A 694 35.41 31.81 -12.20
C SER A 694 35.48 32.62 -13.49
N ASP A 695 35.81 31.93 -14.59
CA ASP A 695 35.76 32.50 -15.95
C ASP A 695 34.33 32.49 -16.54
N GLY A 696 33.34 31.99 -15.79
CA GLY A 696 31.97 31.74 -16.26
C GLY A 696 30.88 32.52 -15.53
N PHE A 697 31.19 33.34 -14.52
CA PHE A 697 30.14 34.08 -13.81
C PHE A 697 29.54 35.19 -14.70
N PRO A 698 28.21 35.43 -14.69
CA PRO A 698 27.58 36.35 -15.64
C PRO A 698 27.93 37.84 -15.44
N LEU A 699 28.23 38.25 -14.20
CA LEU A 699 28.63 39.63 -13.89
C LEU A 699 30.15 39.78 -13.94
N ALA A 700 30.62 40.95 -14.37
CA ALA A 700 32.04 41.29 -14.31
C ALA A 700 32.49 41.53 -12.87
N THR A 701 33.78 41.32 -12.57
CA THR A 701 34.34 41.54 -11.22
C THR A 701 34.18 42.99 -10.74
N GLU A 702 34.33 43.97 -11.62
CA GLU A 702 34.12 45.38 -11.27
C GLU A 702 32.66 45.68 -10.90
N GLU A 703 31.73 44.99 -11.55
CA GLU A 703 30.30 45.10 -11.30
C GLU A 703 29.90 44.46 -9.97
N SER A 704 30.39 43.24 -9.69
CA SER A 704 30.16 42.58 -8.39
C SER A 704 30.78 43.37 -7.23
N HIS A 705 31.95 43.99 -7.43
CA HIS A 705 32.55 44.89 -6.45
C HIS A 705 31.68 46.12 -6.20
N SER A 706 31.14 46.72 -7.26
CA SER A 706 30.27 47.90 -7.17
C SER A 706 28.97 47.59 -6.41
N ILE A 707 28.41 46.39 -6.61
CA ILE A 707 27.22 45.91 -5.89
C ILE A 707 27.53 45.74 -4.40
N ALA A 708 28.61 45.03 -4.04
CA ALA A 708 29.02 44.83 -2.64
C ALA A 708 29.25 46.16 -1.91
N LEU A 709 29.97 47.08 -2.56
CA LEU A 709 30.24 48.41 -2.05
C LEU A 709 28.94 49.22 -1.88
N GLY A 710 28.02 49.10 -2.84
CA GLY A 710 26.70 49.73 -2.81
C GLY A 710 25.87 49.29 -1.60
N TYR A 711 25.80 47.98 -1.33
CA TYR A 711 25.11 47.44 -0.15
C TYR A 711 25.70 47.98 1.15
N PHE A 712 27.03 47.95 1.27
CA PHE A 712 27.71 48.42 2.47
C PHE A 712 27.47 49.93 2.68
N ASN A 713 27.60 50.74 1.62
CA ASN A 713 27.32 52.17 1.68
C ASN A 713 25.86 52.46 2.07
N GLN A 714 24.90 51.78 1.44
CA GLN A 714 23.49 51.96 1.75
C GLN A 714 23.16 51.61 3.19
N HIS A 715 23.74 50.52 3.72
CA HIS A 715 23.57 50.15 5.11
C HIS A 715 24.18 51.18 6.08
N CYS A 716 25.39 51.67 5.82
CA CYS A 716 26.02 52.73 6.63
C CYS A 716 25.22 54.05 6.60
N ASN A 717 24.60 54.37 5.46
CA ASN A 717 23.77 55.57 5.34
C ASN A 717 22.48 55.51 6.17
N VAL A 718 21.87 54.33 6.30
CA VAL A 718 20.59 54.15 7.02
C VAL A 718 20.77 53.74 8.49
N SER A 719 21.88 53.08 8.83
CA SER A 719 22.13 52.60 10.19
C SER A 719 22.59 53.73 11.11
N GLU A 720 22.16 53.67 12.37
CA GLU A 720 22.54 54.63 13.43
C GLU A 720 23.40 53.99 14.53
N SER A 721 23.62 52.68 14.47
CA SER A 721 24.40 51.90 15.43
C SER A 721 25.27 50.89 14.71
N LEU A 722 26.38 50.48 15.34
CA LEU A 722 27.20 49.39 14.82
C LEU A 722 26.50 48.05 15.10
N THR A 723 26.12 47.33 14.05
CA THR A 723 25.41 46.05 14.17
C THR A 723 26.23 44.91 13.59
N ARG A 724 25.79 43.67 13.85
CA ARG A 724 26.33 42.48 13.19
C ARG A 724 26.30 42.61 11.66
N ASP A 725 25.22 43.17 11.10
CA ASP A 725 25.05 43.35 9.65
C ASP A 725 26.09 44.33 9.09
N THR A 726 26.43 45.37 9.86
CA THR A 726 27.48 46.32 9.48
C THR A 726 28.82 45.64 9.32
N TRP A 727 29.20 44.82 10.29
CA TRP A 727 30.43 44.04 10.23
C TRP A 727 30.40 43.04 9.07
N GLU A 728 29.32 42.31 8.90
CA GLU A 728 29.18 41.31 7.82
C GLU A 728 29.31 41.95 6.44
N LEU A 729 28.63 43.07 6.19
CA LEU A 729 28.73 43.81 4.92
C LEU A 729 30.13 44.39 4.65
N TYR A 730 30.83 44.88 5.68
CA TYR A 730 32.23 45.30 5.52
C TYR A 730 33.14 44.11 5.19
N HIS A 731 32.96 42.97 5.86
CA HIS A 731 33.73 41.76 5.57
C HIS A 731 33.43 41.21 4.17
N ASN A 732 32.18 41.36 3.70
CA ASN A 732 31.75 40.96 2.37
C ASN A 732 32.29 41.88 1.25
N CYS A 733 32.94 42.99 1.62
CA CYS A 733 33.72 43.82 0.69
C CYS A 733 35.15 43.29 0.45
N LYS A 734 35.46 42.05 0.86
CA LYS A 734 36.75 41.38 0.61
C LYS A 734 36.65 40.47 -0.61
N TYR A 735 37.76 40.29 -1.31
CA TYR A 735 37.85 39.43 -2.49
C TYR A 735 39.23 38.78 -2.59
N LYS A 736 39.39 37.78 -3.47
CA LYS A 736 40.70 37.20 -3.79
C LYS A 736 41.12 37.63 -5.19
N SER A 737 42.37 38.09 -5.36
CA SER A 737 42.92 38.31 -6.70
C SER A 737 43.72 37.11 -7.18
N TRP A 738 43.73 36.92 -8.49
CA TRP A 738 44.31 35.77 -9.15
C TRP A 738 45.20 36.23 -10.30
N SER A 739 46.36 35.60 -10.47
CA SER A 739 47.23 35.79 -11.64
C SER A 739 47.38 34.51 -12.44
N ARG A 740 47.42 34.67 -13.76
CA ARG A 740 47.59 33.56 -14.70
C ARG A 740 49.05 33.47 -15.14
N HIS A 741 49.68 32.34 -14.86
CA HIS A 741 51.03 32.01 -15.32
C HIS A 741 50.94 30.78 -16.25
N GLY A 742 50.82 31.04 -17.55
CA GLY A 742 50.58 29.99 -18.55
C GLY A 742 49.20 29.35 -18.40
N SER A 743 49.15 28.03 -18.18
CA SER A 743 47.90 27.29 -17.91
C SER A 743 47.52 27.22 -16.42
N THR A 744 48.36 27.73 -15.51
CA THR A 744 48.15 27.66 -14.06
C THR A 744 47.67 29.00 -13.52
N ILE A 745 46.72 28.96 -12.57
CA ILE A 745 46.16 30.14 -11.90
C ILE A 745 46.68 30.13 -10.46
N HIS A 746 47.21 31.27 -10.01
CA HIS A 746 47.77 31.46 -8.68
C HIS A 746 46.93 32.47 -7.89
N GLU A 747 46.62 32.15 -6.63
CA GLU A 747 46.00 33.10 -5.69
C GLU A 747 47.06 34.12 -5.23
N GLU A 748 46.82 35.41 -5.43
CA GLU A 748 47.73 36.50 -5.02
C GLU A 748 47.45 37.03 -3.61
N GLY A 749 46.38 36.54 -2.98
CA GLY A 749 45.97 36.90 -1.63
C GLY A 749 44.62 37.62 -1.57
N ARG A 750 44.15 37.84 -0.33
CA ARG A 750 42.88 38.52 -0.04
C ARG A 750 43.08 40.04 -0.07
N LYS A 751 42.23 40.73 -0.81
CA LYS A 751 42.20 42.19 -0.96
C LYS A 751 40.85 42.74 -0.50
N THR A 752 40.80 44.03 -0.29
CA THR A 752 39.58 44.77 0.12
C THR A 752 39.19 45.70 -1.01
N ILE A 753 37.90 45.75 -1.36
CA ILE A 753 37.38 46.59 -2.45
C ILE A 753 37.70 48.06 -2.16
N GLU A 754 38.22 48.76 -3.17
CA GLU A 754 38.55 50.17 -3.09
C GLU A 754 37.33 51.02 -2.68
N GLY A 755 37.53 51.99 -1.78
CA GLY A 755 36.46 52.84 -1.25
C GLY A 755 35.72 52.30 -0.02
N SER A 756 35.70 50.98 0.22
CA SER A 756 34.99 50.40 1.38
C SER A 756 35.56 50.88 2.72
N ARG A 757 36.89 50.99 2.83
CA ARG A 757 37.57 51.57 4.00
C ARG A 757 37.14 53.01 4.25
N SER A 758 37.10 53.83 3.21
CA SER A 758 36.72 55.25 3.32
C SER A 758 35.28 55.40 3.82
N ILE A 759 34.35 54.60 3.27
CA ILE A 759 32.95 54.55 3.72
C ILE A 759 32.87 54.15 5.20
N PHE A 760 33.61 53.10 5.60
CA PHE A 760 33.54 52.64 6.99
C PHE A 760 34.14 53.67 7.96
N ILE A 761 35.28 54.26 7.61
CA ILE A 761 35.92 55.31 8.41
C ILE A 761 34.99 56.50 8.57
N GLU A 762 34.29 56.91 7.51
CA GLU A 762 33.30 57.99 7.56
C GLU A 762 32.12 57.63 8.47
N PHE A 763 31.57 56.42 8.33
CA PHE A 763 30.48 55.91 9.19
C PHE A 763 30.88 55.88 10.67
N ILE A 764 32.08 55.36 10.98
CA ILE A 764 32.64 55.33 12.35
C ILE A 764 32.77 56.77 12.88
N LYS A 765 33.37 57.68 12.11
CA LYS A 765 33.60 59.06 12.52
C LYS A 765 32.31 59.83 12.80
N THR A 766 31.29 59.61 11.99
CA THR A 766 30.10 60.47 11.97
C THR A 766 28.95 59.93 12.82
N LYS A 767 28.83 58.61 12.96
CA LYS A 767 27.66 57.98 13.58
C LYS A 767 27.98 57.07 14.76
N VAL A 768 28.98 56.18 14.64
CA VAL A 768 29.10 55.02 15.55
C VAL A 768 30.44 54.90 16.27
N TYR A 769 31.18 55.99 16.45
CA TYR A 769 32.53 55.95 17.03
C TYR A 769 32.58 55.21 18.38
N THR A 770 31.68 55.54 19.31
CA THR A 770 31.64 54.91 20.64
C THR A 770 31.37 53.41 20.55
N ASP A 771 30.42 52.99 19.70
CA ASP A 771 30.11 51.57 19.49
C ASP A 771 31.31 50.83 18.90
N PHE A 772 31.99 51.46 17.92
CA PHE A 772 33.16 50.89 17.27
C PHE A 772 34.32 50.63 18.24
N ILE A 773 34.69 51.61 19.07
CA ILE A 773 35.78 51.41 20.03
C ILE A 773 35.43 50.39 21.11
N ARG A 774 34.14 50.23 21.46
CA ARG A 774 33.66 49.18 22.36
C ARG A 774 33.84 47.80 21.72
N ASP A 775 33.35 47.62 20.50
CA ASP A 775 33.38 46.36 19.76
C ASP A 775 34.80 45.85 19.50
N ILE A 776 35.75 46.75 19.17
CA ILE A 776 37.14 46.34 18.92
C ILE A 776 37.94 46.09 20.21
N THR A 777 37.42 46.46 21.39
CA THR A 777 38.12 46.27 22.66
C THR A 777 37.82 44.87 23.22
N ASN A 778 38.78 43.96 23.07
CA ASN A 778 38.65 42.57 23.49
C ASN A 778 39.22 42.33 24.88
N LYS A 779 38.58 41.45 25.66
CA LYS A 779 39.10 40.96 26.95
C LYS A 779 39.83 39.64 26.73
N GLU A 780 41.04 39.49 27.25
CA GLU A 780 41.81 38.26 27.13
C GLU A 780 41.30 37.20 28.12
N HIS A 781 40.67 36.14 27.61
CA HIS A 781 40.02 35.10 28.45
C HIS A 781 40.98 34.14 29.17
N ARG A 782 42.31 34.28 29.01
CA ARG A 782 43.30 33.30 29.47
C ARG A 782 44.15 33.73 30.68
N SER A 783 43.97 34.94 31.22
CA SER A 783 44.69 35.41 32.40
C SER A 783 43.78 35.65 33.61
N MET A 784 44.28 35.36 34.81
CA MET A 784 43.63 35.75 36.08
C MET A 784 43.55 37.27 36.26
N ASP A 785 44.41 38.02 35.56
CA ASP A 785 44.37 39.48 35.48
C ASP A 785 43.51 39.91 34.28
N GLU A 786 42.62 40.88 34.45
CA GLU A 786 41.76 41.42 33.39
C GLU A 786 42.58 42.20 32.37
N LYS A 787 43.15 41.51 31.39
CA LYS A 787 43.89 42.14 30.28
C LYS A 787 42.96 42.47 29.12
N TYR A 788 43.18 43.62 28.51
CA TYR A 788 42.44 44.11 27.36
C TYR A 788 43.38 44.36 26.18
N THR A 789 42.87 44.20 24.97
CA THR A 789 43.55 44.45 23.70
C THR A 789 42.60 45.11 22.70
N VAL A 790 43.15 45.79 21.70
CA VAL A 790 42.38 46.26 20.55
C VAL A 790 42.48 45.24 19.42
N SER A 791 41.38 45.00 18.70
CA SER A 791 41.31 44.10 17.55
C SER A 791 42.19 44.58 16.40
N ASP A 792 42.94 43.67 15.78
CA ASP A 792 43.80 43.95 14.61
C ASP A 792 43.02 44.45 13.39
N ILE A 793 41.68 44.34 13.40
CA ILE A 793 40.79 44.89 12.37
C ILE A 793 41.02 46.40 12.15
N VAL A 794 41.53 47.11 13.15
CA VAL A 794 41.94 48.52 13.03
C VAL A 794 42.95 48.71 11.90
N THR A 795 43.93 47.82 11.77
CA THR A 795 44.94 47.91 10.69
C THR A 795 44.33 47.60 9.33
N ASP A 796 43.30 46.76 9.25
CA ASP A 796 42.58 46.50 8.01
C ASP A 796 41.69 47.68 7.60
N ILE A 797 41.09 48.41 8.54
CA ILE A 797 40.21 49.55 8.24
C ILE A 797 41.04 50.81 7.96
N PHE A 798 41.95 51.15 8.88
CA PHE A 798 42.69 52.42 8.88
C PHE A 798 44.05 52.35 8.19
N GLY A 799 44.54 51.15 7.83
CA GLY A 799 45.84 50.93 7.21
C GLY A 799 46.99 50.78 8.21
N SER A 800 46.99 51.54 9.30
CA SER A 800 47.95 51.37 10.40
C SER A 800 47.38 51.85 11.74
N TRP A 801 48.00 51.41 12.84
CA TRP A 801 47.70 51.92 14.18
C TRP A 801 47.96 53.44 14.32
N ASN A 802 48.93 53.97 13.57
CA ASN A 802 49.23 55.40 13.57
C ASN A 802 48.13 56.22 12.89
N ASP A 803 47.47 55.67 11.87
CA ASP A 803 46.37 56.33 11.17
C ASP A 803 45.07 56.32 11.99
N PHE A 804 44.92 55.34 12.90
CA PHE A 804 43.82 55.29 13.86
C PHE A 804 43.99 56.25 15.04
N LYS A 805 45.24 56.50 15.48
CA LYS A 805 45.55 57.32 16.67
C LYS A 805 44.88 58.72 16.68
N PRO A 806 44.86 59.51 15.59
CA PRO A 806 44.17 60.79 15.58
C PRO A 806 42.67 60.67 15.87
N LEU A 807 42.03 59.60 15.41
CA LEU A 807 40.60 59.37 15.65
C LEU A 807 40.33 59.16 17.14
N VAL A 808 41.22 58.46 17.84
CA VAL A 808 41.12 58.21 19.28
C VAL A 808 41.19 59.52 20.08
N HIS A 809 42.23 60.32 19.83
CA HIS A 809 42.43 61.54 20.62
C HIS A 809 41.46 62.66 20.28
N ASN A 810 41.02 62.77 19.03
CA ASN A 810 40.05 63.80 18.62
C ASN A 810 38.65 63.58 19.24
N ASN A 811 38.36 62.35 19.68
CA ASN A 811 37.05 61.97 20.23
C ASN A 811 37.11 61.54 21.70
N LYS A 812 38.24 61.76 22.39
CA LYS A 812 38.45 61.33 23.78
C LYS A 812 37.40 61.92 24.75
N ASP A 813 36.90 63.11 24.47
CA ASP A 813 36.01 63.87 25.36
C ASP A 813 34.51 63.66 25.05
N LEU A 814 34.13 62.69 24.21
CA LEU A 814 32.72 62.44 23.86
C LEU A 814 31.90 61.86 25.03
N ASN A 815 32.46 60.92 25.79
CA ASN A 815 31.86 60.34 26.99
C ASN A 815 32.92 59.72 27.91
N SER A 816 32.50 59.17 29.05
CA SER A 816 33.42 58.56 30.03
C SER A 816 34.21 57.39 29.43
N PHE A 817 33.58 56.56 28.58
CA PHE A 817 34.24 55.42 27.94
C PHE A 817 35.29 55.86 26.92
N THR A 818 35.04 56.89 26.11
CA THR A 818 36.02 57.39 25.13
C THR A 818 37.27 57.97 25.79
N SER A 819 37.12 58.60 26.96
CA SER A 819 38.26 59.13 27.72
C SER A 819 39.11 57.99 28.28
N LEU A 820 38.47 56.95 28.84
CA LEU A 820 39.15 55.75 29.33
C LEU A 820 39.82 54.97 28.18
N PHE A 821 39.13 54.86 27.04
CA PHE A 821 39.70 54.19 25.86
C PHE A 821 40.92 54.94 25.31
N SER A 822 40.94 56.28 25.32
CA SER A 822 42.12 57.04 24.89
C SER A 822 43.33 56.77 25.78
N ASP A 823 43.17 56.75 27.10
CA ASP A 823 44.27 56.44 28.04
C ASP A 823 44.72 54.97 27.93
N PHE A 824 43.75 54.05 27.79
CA PHE A 824 44.04 52.65 27.48
C PHE A 824 44.84 52.50 26.18
N TYR A 825 44.44 53.20 25.12
CA TYR A 825 45.08 53.10 23.80
C TYR A 825 46.54 53.57 23.85
N ASP A 826 46.84 54.66 24.56
CA ASP A 826 48.22 55.13 24.72
C ASP A 826 49.10 54.08 25.43
N LYS A 827 48.60 53.50 26.53
CA LYS A 827 49.29 52.42 27.24
C LYS A 827 49.43 51.15 26.39
N PHE A 828 48.44 50.84 25.57
CA PHE A 828 48.48 49.71 24.64
C PHE A 828 49.55 49.91 23.56
N VAL A 829 49.66 51.12 23.02
CA VAL A 829 50.71 51.51 22.06
C VAL A 829 52.10 51.43 22.71
N GLU A 830 52.27 51.96 23.93
CA GLU A 830 53.53 51.89 24.68
C GLU A 830 53.97 50.44 24.95
N ASN A 831 53.01 49.54 25.15
CA ASN A 831 53.26 48.11 25.34
C ASN A 831 53.44 47.33 24.00
N ASN A 832 53.75 48.01 22.90
CA ASN A 832 53.92 47.42 21.56
C ASN A 832 52.69 46.63 21.09
N TYR A 833 51.48 47.16 21.30
CA TYR A 833 50.21 46.56 20.87
C TYR A 833 49.95 45.17 21.47
N LYS A 834 50.49 44.91 22.66
CA LYS A 834 50.23 43.68 23.42
C LYS A 834 49.17 43.92 24.50
N PRO A 835 48.38 42.90 24.86
CA PRO A 835 47.35 43.02 25.89
C PRO A 835 47.91 43.60 27.21
N ILE A 836 47.17 44.55 27.81
CA ILE A 836 47.54 45.20 29.08
C ILE A 836 46.41 45.08 30.10
N ALA A 837 46.78 45.05 31.39
CA ALA A 837 45.80 45.17 32.47
C ALA A 837 45.27 46.61 32.50
N TYR A 838 43.94 46.77 32.45
CA TYR A 838 43.30 48.08 32.42
C TYR A 838 41.90 48.01 33.04
N ASP A 839 41.54 48.98 33.88
CA ASP A 839 40.23 49.05 34.51
C ASP A 839 39.34 50.07 33.78
N PHE A 840 38.32 49.57 33.08
CA PHE A 840 37.31 50.40 32.40
C PHE A 840 36.17 50.86 33.33
N GLN A 841 36.27 50.64 34.64
CA GLN A 841 35.32 51.11 35.68
C GLN A 841 33.86 50.69 35.42
N GLY A 842 33.65 49.51 34.83
CA GLY A 842 32.32 49.02 34.46
C GLY A 842 31.67 49.69 33.24
N HIS A 843 32.31 50.68 32.61
CA HIS A 843 31.79 51.38 31.44
C HIS A 843 31.85 50.59 30.12
N LYS A 844 32.48 49.41 30.14
CA LYS A 844 32.56 48.50 28.99
C LYS A 844 31.28 47.68 28.81
N ASP A 845 30.67 47.25 29.92
CA ASP A 845 29.50 46.35 29.91
C ASP A 845 28.16 47.12 30.00
N SER A 846 28.20 48.46 30.03
CA SER A 846 27.07 49.40 30.04
C SER A 846 26.91 50.14 28.72
#